data_AF-A0A7V5H063-F1
#
_entry.id   AF-A0A7V5H063-F1
#
_cell.length_a   1.000
_cell.length_b   1.000
_cell.length_c   1.000
_cell.angle_alpha   90.00
_cell.angle_beta   90.00
_cell.angle_gamma   90.00
#
_symmetry.space_group_name_H-M   'P 1'
#
loop_
_entity.id
_entity.type
_entity.pdbx_description
1 polymer ?
#
loop_
_entity_poly.entity_id
_entity_poly.type
_entity_poly.pdbx_seq_one_letter_code
_entity_poly.pdbx_strand_id
1 'polypeptide(L)'
;MLSKIKHQPISSLADFLVRETRNLLRESKTEEDLRIGFEKLLEPIRSELNLKTTPKYEKSVYSGRSDAVHGQVIIEYEPPKSFSSKKNIEHAYEQLVNYLSDEAKETKLNQLVGVGFDGEQIFFVQYQDKNRKAIDKTKFFIRGPYDFTPESARTFLIHLRALSRLPLTAENLAQKFGPQSELAPKMVSALANALEYWGDQTHIRTFFNEWKRLFGIVYGEQFTGGHQEKEAETLSKLYKVGKETDFQELLFSIHTYFAFLMKLIAAELLTLRETSFGSSLVSELAHISDDELKRQLEDIENGGIYARKGITNFLEGDFFRWYLDAFDSPALKEAVREIARTLSEFEPATSTLDPSSTRDLLKKLYQYLVPQEVRHRLGEYYTPDWLAELLLNEVGYDGNTRKRFLDPACGSGTFLVLAIQRAKEHGQKEKLPPLEIVKRIVANIWGFDLNPLAVIAARTNYLFALGDLVNEILTRGEQIEIPIYLADSVLWPEQLGGQLTLGLEGDVRKIKTSVKEFFVPRIWIDEFKWRMGEAAEIIERDVKLQVDPEIALKHLKEVGLAFHRYENEVKNFYKQILDLEKERKNGIWARFLKNFSAPIVAGREKFDFVVGNPPWIRWGYLSEDYRKATFNLWVEYGLFPKTQG
;
A
#
# COMPACT_ATOMS: atom_id res chain seq x y z
N MET A 1 -32.07 -23.86 3.15
CA MET A 1 -31.17 -22.87 3.80
C MET A 1 -29.71 -23.04 3.40
N LEU A 2 -29.18 -24.27 3.34
CA LEU A 2 -27.78 -24.57 3.00
C LEU A 2 -27.31 -24.12 1.59
N SER A 3 -28.22 -23.94 0.63
CA SER A 3 -27.88 -23.42 -0.71
C SER A 3 -27.63 -21.90 -0.78
N LYS A 4 -27.95 -21.15 0.30
CA LYS A 4 -27.77 -19.68 0.35
C LYS A 4 -26.40 -19.23 0.88
N ILE A 5 -25.56 -20.15 1.37
CA ILE A 5 -24.27 -19.83 2.01
C ILE A 5 -23.16 -19.64 0.96
N LYS A 6 -23.25 -20.31 -0.19
CA LYS A 6 -22.31 -20.12 -1.30
C LYS A 6 -22.35 -18.67 -1.77
N HIS A 7 -21.19 -18.02 -1.84
CA HIS A 7 -21.00 -16.64 -2.30
C HIS A 7 -21.43 -15.52 -1.33
N GLN A 8 -21.65 -15.80 -0.04
CA GLN A 8 -21.92 -14.72 0.91
C GLN A 8 -20.66 -13.94 1.34
N PRO A 9 -20.75 -12.62 1.56
CA PRO A 9 -19.71 -11.84 2.23
C PRO A 9 -19.33 -12.44 3.58
N ILE A 10 -18.07 -12.27 3.98
CA ILE A 10 -17.59 -12.73 5.30
C ILE A 10 -18.39 -12.12 6.45
N SER A 11 -18.90 -10.90 6.27
CA SER A 11 -19.78 -10.21 7.22
C SER A 11 -21.10 -10.94 7.42
N SER A 12 -21.76 -11.34 6.33
CA SER A 12 -23.03 -12.09 6.37
C SER A 12 -22.86 -13.48 6.97
N LEU A 13 -21.75 -14.16 6.67
CA LEU A 13 -21.41 -15.45 7.30
C LEU A 13 -21.18 -15.32 8.80
N ALA A 14 -20.50 -14.27 9.23
CA ALA A 14 -20.28 -14.01 10.65
C ALA A 14 -21.60 -13.74 11.38
N ASP A 15 -22.48 -12.91 10.81
CA ASP A 15 -23.82 -12.65 11.36
C ASP A 15 -24.64 -13.94 11.45
N PHE A 16 -24.55 -14.79 10.41
CA PHE A 16 -25.17 -16.12 10.40
C PHE A 16 -24.62 -17.00 11.53
N LEU A 17 -23.29 -17.15 11.65
CA LEU A 17 -22.67 -17.97 12.68
C LEU A 17 -23.08 -17.52 14.08
N VAL A 18 -23.04 -16.22 14.36
CA VAL A 18 -23.42 -15.68 15.68
C VAL A 18 -24.90 -15.95 15.98
N ARG A 19 -25.79 -15.70 15.01
CA ARG A 19 -27.22 -15.92 15.20
C ARG A 19 -27.53 -17.41 15.43
N GLU A 20 -26.99 -18.30 14.61
CA GLU A 20 -27.28 -19.72 14.73
C GLU A 20 -26.60 -20.35 15.94
N THR A 21 -25.42 -19.86 16.36
CA THR A 21 -24.78 -20.31 17.61
C THR A 21 -25.61 -19.90 18.83
N ARG A 22 -26.21 -18.69 18.84
CA ARG A 22 -27.15 -18.30 19.89
C ARG A 22 -28.40 -19.18 19.92
N ASN A 23 -28.86 -19.67 18.77
CA ASN A 23 -29.96 -20.63 18.71
C ASN A 23 -29.53 -21.99 19.27
N LEU A 24 -28.35 -22.47 18.86
CA LEU A 24 -27.74 -23.72 19.33
C LEU A 24 -27.59 -23.75 20.86
N LEU A 25 -27.11 -22.65 21.46
CA LEU A 25 -26.94 -22.51 22.90
C LEU A 25 -28.24 -22.62 23.72
N ARG A 26 -29.43 -22.52 23.09
CA ARG A 26 -30.70 -22.76 23.79
C ARG A 26 -30.96 -24.24 24.05
N GLU A 27 -30.35 -25.11 23.24
CA GLU A 27 -30.57 -26.55 23.25
C GLU A 27 -29.34 -27.32 23.77
N SER A 28 -28.13 -26.81 23.53
CA SER A 28 -26.87 -27.42 23.98
C SER A 28 -26.69 -27.30 25.50
N LYS A 29 -26.45 -28.43 26.16
CA LYS A 29 -26.18 -28.49 27.62
C LYS A 29 -24.80 -29.02 27.96
N THR A 30 -24.21 -29.78 27.04
CA THR A 30 -22.87 -30.35 27.20
C THR A 30 -21.91 -29.75 26.17
N GLU A 31 -20.61 -29.92 26.42
CA GLU A 31 -19.56 -29.59 25.46
C GLU A 31 -19.77 -30.32 24.11
N GLU A 32 -20.13 -31.60 24.16
CA GLU A 32 -20.35 -32.42 22.96
C GLU A 32 -21.55 -31.91 22.14
N ASP A 33 -22.62 -31.44 22.79
CA ASP A 33 -23.77 -30.84 22.09
C ASP A 33 -23.35 -29.56 21.34
N LEU A 34 -22.53 -28.72 21.99
CA LEU A 34 -22.01 -27.49 21.40
C LEU A 34 -21.10 -27.82 20.22
N ARG A 35 -20.16 -28.76 20.39
CA ARG A 35 -19.23 -29.21 19.36
C ARG A 35 -19.96 -29.72 18.14
N ILE A 36 -20.84 -30.71 18.29
CA ILE A 36 -21.61 -31.30 17.18
C ILE A 36 -22.46 -30.24 16.49
N GLY A 37 -23.13 -29.38 17.26
CA GLY A 37 -23.98 -28.34 16.72
C GLY A 37 -23.19 -27.30 15.91
N PHE A 38 -22.09 -26.80 16.46
CA PHE A 38 -21.27 -25.78 15.80
C PHE A 38 -20.55 -26.34 14.57
N GLU A 39 -20.03 -27.57 14.64
CA GLU A 39 -19.44 -28.27 13.49
C GLU A 39 -20.41 -28.40 12.31
N LYS A 40 -21.71 -28.65 12.57
CA LYS A 40 -22.76 -28.64 11.53
C LYS A 40 -22.95 -27.26 10.91
N LEU A 41 -22.81 -26.18 11.69
CA LEU A 41 -22.85 -24.81 11.16
C LEU A 41 -21.64 -24.51 10.26
N LEU A 42 -20.49 -25.15 10.52
CA LEU A 42 -19.26 -24.99 9.74
C LEU A 42 -19.17 -25.86 8.49
N GLU A 43 -19.96 -26.92 8.38
CA GLU A 43 -19.93 -27.85 7.23
C GLU A 43 -20.06 -27.18 5.84
N PRO A 44 -20.94 -26.18 5.63
CA PRO A 44 -21.03 -25.46 4.36
C PRO A 44 -19.75 -24.69 4.03
N ILE A 45 -19.17 -24.04 5.04
CA ILE A 45 -17.94 -23.25 4.96
C ILE A 45 -16.75 -24.18 4.64
N ARG A 46 -16.67 -25.32 5.33
CA ARG A 46 -15.66 -26.37 5.07
C ARG A 46 -15.70 -26.84 3.63
N SER A 47 -16.90 -27.08 3.12
CA SER A 47 -17.13 -27.58 1.76
C SER A 47 -16.76 -26.54 0.69
N GLU A 48 -17.02 -25.25 0.94
CA GLU A 48 -16.62 -24.16 0.04
C GLU A 48 -15.09 -23.99 -0.03
N LEU A 49 -14.40 -24.15 1.10
CA LEU A 49 -12.94 -23.98 1.20
C LEU A 49 -12.13 -25.26 0.90
N ASN A 50 -12.79 -26.40 0.63
CA ASN A 50 -12.16 -27.71 0.45
C ASN A 50 -11.24 -28.12 1.62
N LEU A 51 -11.63 -27.82 2.86
CA LEU A 51 -10.82 -28.12 4.05
C LEU A 51 -10.96 -29.58 4.48
N LYS A 52 -9.86 -30.18 4.91
CA LYS A 52 -9.85 -31.51 5.52
C LYS A 52 -10.06 -31.38 7.03
N THR A 53 -10.90 -32.24 7.60
CA THR A 53 -11.16 -32.30 9.04
C THR A 53 -10.86 -33.69 9.58
N THR A 54 -10.14 -33.74 10.69
CA THR A 54 -9.90 -34.95 11.47
C THR A 54 -10.51 -34.75 12.86
N PRO A 55 -11.73 -35.25 13.12
CA PRO A 55 -12.33 -35.15 14.45
C PRO A 55 -11.55 -36.05 15.42
N LYS A 56 -11.17 -35.49 16.58
CA LYS A 56 -10.63 -36.23 17.74
C LYS A 56 -11.54 -35.92 18.94
N TYR A 57 -11.44 -36.70 20.02
CA TYR A 57 -12.23 -36.45 21.24
C TYR A 57 -11.96 -35.02 21.74
N GLU A 58 -13.02 -34.25 22.01
CA GLU A 58 -13.02 -32.85 22.53
C GLU A 58 -12.42 -31.76 21.60
N LYS A 59 -11.86 -32.12 20.44
CA LYS A 59 -11.26 -31.16 19.51
C LYS A 59 -11.52 -31.40 18.03
N SER A 60 -11.52 -30.31 17.26
CA SER A 60 -11.58 -30.34 15.80
C SER A 60 -10.29 -29.77 15.19
N VAL A 61 -9.60 -30.60 14.39
CA VAL A 61 -8.42 -30.16 13.63
C VAL A 61 -8.80 -29.96 12.17
N TYR A 62 -8.67 -28.72 11.72
CA TYR A 62 -8.84 -28.31 10.33
C TYR A 62 -7.48 -28.17 9.68
N SER A 63 -7.27 -28.84 8.56
CA SER A 63 -6.05 -28.73 7.76
C SER A 63 -6.37 -28.35 6.32
N GLY A 64 -5.49 -27.52 5.75
CA GLY A 64 -5.60 -27.05 4.38
C GLY A 64 -4.33 -27.36 3.59
N ARG A 65 -3.83 -26.39 2.83
CA ARG A 65 -2.59 -26.55 2.08
C ARG A 65 -1.38 -26.53 3.02
N SER A 66 -0.34 -27.29 2.71
CA SER A 66 0.90 -27.31 3.51
C SER A 66 1.70 -26.00 3.43
N ASP A 67 1.44 -25.19 2.40
CA ASP A 67 2.08 -23.89 2.14
C ASP A 67 1.19 -22.68 2.52
N ALA A 68 0.06 -22.91 3.18
CA ALA A 68 -0.90 -21.86 3.57
C ALA A 68 -0.44 -20.99 4.76
N VAL A 69 -1.17 -19.88 5.01
CA VAL A 69 -0.88 -18.96 6.14
C VAL A 69 -0.96 -19.70 7.46
N HIS A 70 -2.00 -20.52 7.58
CA HIS A 70 -2.12 -21.51 8.62
C HIS A 70 -2.02 -22.88 7.98
N GLY A 71 -1.19 -23.75 8.54
CA GLY A 71 -1.17 -25.16 8.15
C GLY A 71 -2.32 -25.92 8.81
N GLN A 72 -2.68 -25.51 10.04
CA GLN A 72 -3.83 -26.07 10.75
C GLN A 72 -4.48 -25.05 11.70
N VAL A 73 -5.80 -25.17 11.87
CA VAL A 73 -6.59 -24.51 12.92
C VAL A 73 -7.14 -25.61 13.83
N ILE A 74 -6.90 -25.49 15.13
CA ILE A 74 -7.36 -26.42 16.15
C ILE A 74 -8.41 -25.70 16.99
N ILE A 75 -9.63 -26.24 17.02
CA ILE A 75 -10.71 -25.72 17.87
C ILE A 75 -10.84 -26.64 19.08
N GLU A 76 -10.68 -26.05 20.27
CA GLU A 76 -11.01 -26.66 21.56
C GLU A 76 -12.37 -26.13 22.00
N TYR A 77 -13.29 -27.07 22.22
CA TYR A 77 -14.64 -26.74 22.69
C TYR A 77 -14.69 -26.92 24.20
N GLU A 78 -15.41 -26.04 24.87
CA GLU A 78 -15.64 -26.10 26.30
C GLU A 78 -17.14 -26.06 26.59
N PRO A 79 -17.60 -26.49 27.79
CA PRO A 79 -19.02 -26.49 28.12
C PRO A 79 -19.64 -25.10 27.91
N PRO A 80 -20.90 -25.01 27.44
CA PRO A 80 -21.56 -23.74 27.17
C PRO A 80 -21.41 -22.71 28.30
N LYS A 81 -20.92 -21.50 27.97
CA LYS A 81 -20.74 -20.35 28.89
C LYS A 81 -19.71 -20.55 30.01
N SER A 82 -18.85 -21.54 29.89
CA SER A 82 -17.84 -21.90 30.89
C SER A 82 -16.71 -20.87 31.02
N PHE A 83 -16.46 -20.03 30.01
CA PHE A 83 -15.41 -18.99 30.03
C PHE A 83 -15.75 -17.79 30.92
N SER A 84 -16.95 -17.76 31.51
CA SER A 84 -17.22 -16.92 32.69
C SER A 84 -16.24 -17.17 33.85
N SER A 85 -15.60 -18.35 33.90
CA SER A 85 -14.55 -18.71 34.85
C SER A 85 -13.15 -18.59 34.22
N LYS A 86 -12.28 -17.79 34.84
CA LYS A 86 -10.86 -17.69 34.45
C LYS A 86 -10.13 -19.04 34.44
N LYS A 87 -10.48 -19.94 35.37
CA LYS A 87 -9.88 -21.27 35.46
C LYS A 87 -10.14 -22.12 34.20
N ASN A 88 -11.33 -21.99 33.60
CA ASN A 88 -11.67 -22.74 32.40
C ASN A 88 -10.96 -22.16 31.17
N ILE A 89 -10.78 -20.83 31.12
CA ILE A 89 -9.95 -20.19 30.08
C ILE A 89 -8.50 -20.66 30.18
N GLU A 90 -7.93 -20.70 31.39
CA GLU A 90 -6.56 -21.20 31.63
C GLU A 90 -6.43 -22.68 31.25
N HIS A 91 -7.43 -23.51 31.56
CA HIS A 91 -7.47 -24.92 31.19
C HIS A 91 -7.44 -25.13 29.67
N ALA A 92 -8.38 -24.50 28.96
CA ALA A 92 -8.47 -24.56 27.50
C ALA A 92 -7.20 -23.99 26.83
N TYR A 93 -6.62 -22.93 27.40
CA TYR A 93 -5.35 -22.38 26.94
C TYR A 93 -4.20 -23.40 27.06
N GLU A 94 -4.06 -24.05 28.21
CA GLU A 94 -3.03 -25.07 28.42
C GLU A 94 -3.20 -26.27 27.48
N GLN A 95 -4.43 -26.73 27.25
CA GLN A 95 -4.76 -27.78 26.28
C GLN A 95 -4.33 -27.38 24.87
N LEU A 96 -4.73 -26.18 24.41
CA LEU A 96 -4.35 -25.68 23.09
C LEU A 96 -2.83 -25.54 22.94
N VAL A 97 -2.12 -25.03 23.95
CA VAL A 97 -0.65 -24.96 23.93
C VAL A 97 -0.01 -26.35 23.75
N ASN A 98 -0.54 -27.37 24.41
CA ASN A 98 -0.07 -28.74 24.25
C ASN A 98 -0.35 -29.27 22.84
N TYR A 99 -1.57 -29.09 22.33
CA TYR A 99 -1.93 -29.55 20.99
C TYR A 99 -1.13 -28.86 19.88
N LEU A 100 -0.96 -27.54 19.97
CA LEU A 100 -0.14 -26.78 19.03
C LEU A 100 1.32 -27.22 19.08
N SER A 101 1.85 -27.51 20.27
CA SER A 101 3.22 -28.02 20.44
C SER A 101 3.39 -29.42 19.84
N ASP A 102 2.38 -30.28 19.93
CA ASP A 102 2.42 -31.64 19.38
C ASP A 102 2.33 -31.66 17.85
N GLU A 103 1.42 -30.87 17.26
CA GLU A 103 1.27 -30.76 15.80
C GLU A 103 2.46 -30.06 15.14
N ALA A 104 3.22 -29.26 15.90
CA ALA A 104 4.40 -28.57 15.41
C ALA A 104 5.59 -29.48 15.05
N LYS A 105 5.47 -30.79 15.30
CA LYS A 105 6.43 -31.80 14.83
C LYS A 105 6.40 -31.94 13.31
N GLU A 106 5.25 -31.70 12.68
CA GLU A 106 5.05 -31.85 11.24
C GLU A 106 4.80 -30.51 10.53
N THR A 107 4.23 -29.51 11.22
CA THR A 107 3.91 -28.19 10.68
C THR A 107 4.71 -27.09 11.41
N LYS A 108 5.03 -25.96 10.76
CA LYS A 108 5.72 -24.87 11.47
C LYS A 108 4.79 -24.26 12.53
N LEU A 109 5.29 -24.11 13.77
CA LEU A 109 4.53 -23.60 14.92
C LEU A 109 3.83 -22.26 14.67
N ASN A 110 4.46 -21.37 13.90
CA ASN A 110 3.91 -20.06 13.55
C ASN A 110 2.77 -20.12 12.51
N GLN A 111 2.51 -21.28 11.92
CA GLN A 111 1.39 -21.55 11.03
C GLN A 111 0.24 -22.30 11.73
N LEU A 112 0.31 -22.48 13.05
CA LEU A 112 -0.75 -23.13 13.82
C LEU A 112 -1.55 -22.09 14.62
N VAL A 113 -2.87 -22.23 14.64
CA VAL A 113 -3.77 -21.38 15.43
C VAL A 113 -4.65 -22.26 16.29
N GLY A 114 -4.64 -21.99 17.60
CA GLY A 114 -5.59 -22.55 18.55
C GLY A 114 -6.78 -21.62 18.72
N VAL A 115 -7.98 -22.18 18.81
CA VAL A 115 -9.24 -21.46 19.05
C VAL A 115 -9.92 -22.11 20.24
N GLY A 116 -10.12 -21.37 21.33
CA GLY A 116 -10.94 -21.82 22.44
C GLY A 116 -12.35 -21.28 22.28
N PHE A 117 -13.38 -22.12 22.41
CA PHE A 117 -14.77 -21.74 22.18
C PHE A 117 -15.76 -22.41 23.13
N ASP A 118 -16.53 -21.61 23.88
CA ASP A 118 -17.60 -22.09 24.78
C ASP A 118 -19.01 -21.68 24.30
N GLY A 119 -19.11 -21.20 23.06
CA GLY A 119 -20.35 -20.72 22.44
C GLY A 119 -20.71 -19.27 22.74
N GLU A 120 -20.37 -18.73 23.92
CA GLU A 120 -20.63 -17.33 24.30
C GLU A 120 -19.39 -16.45 24.11
N GLN A 121 -18.21 -17.03 24.32
CA GLN A 121 -16.92 -16.39 24.23
C GLN A 121 -15.95 -17.23 23.38
N ILE A 122 -14.99 -16.52 22.78
CA ILE A 122 -13.96 -17.09 21.91
C ILE A 122 -12.60 -16.45 22.23
N PHE A 123 -11.52 -17.24 22.17
CA PHE A 123 -10.16 -16.72 22.21
C PHE A 123 -9.26 -17.44 21.20
N PHE A 124 -8.13 -16.81 20.89
CA PHE A 124 -7.16 -17.32 19.92
C PHE A 124 -5.80 -17.49 20.59
N VAL A 125 -5.12 -18.59 20.29
CA VAL A 125 -3.78 -18.93 20.78
C VAL A 125 -2.82 -19.04 19.61
N GLN A 126 -1.71 -18.30 19.68
CA GLN A 126 -0.69 -18.28 18.64
C GLN A 126 0.70 -18.20 19.27
N TYR A 127 1.72 -18.62 18.50
CA TYR A 127 3.11 -18.65 18.95
C TYR A 127 3.89 -17.44 18.40
N GLN A 128 4.56 -16.70 19.28
CA GLN A 128 5.28 -15.47 18.95
C GLN A 128 6.80 -15.68 18.94
N ASP A 129 7.30 -16.60 18.10
CA ASP A 129 8.74 -16.69 17.81
C ASP A 129 9.02 -17.30 16.43
N LYS A 130 10.02 -16.73 15.73
CA LYS A 130 10.53 -17.21 14.44
C LYS A 130 11.74 -18.16 14.61
N ASN A 131 12.36 -18.21 15.79
CA ASN A 131 13.55 -19.01 16.05
C ASN A 131 13.21 -20.47 16.37
N ARG A 132 13.65 -21.38 15.49
CA ARG A 132 13.34 -22.82 15.49
C ARG A 132 14.08 -23.68 16.54
N LYS A 133 14.74 -23.09 17.54
CA LYS A 133 15.69 -23.87 18.36
C LYS A 133 15.04 -24.70 19.48
N ALA A 134 13.87 -24.33 19.98
CA ALA A 134 13.02 -25.14 20.87
C ALA A 134 11.62 -24.51 21.00
N ILE A 135 10.60 -25.31 21.30
CA ILE A 135 9.25 -24.81 21.64
C ILE A 135 9.31 -24.21 23.04
N ASP A 136 9.20 -22.90 23.15
CA ASP A 136 9.12 -22.20 24.43
C ASP A 136 7.65 -21.91 24.76
N LYS A 137 7.07 -22.67 25.69
CA LYS A 137 5.64 -22.51 26.05
C LYS A 137 5.30 -21.10 26.55
N THR A 138 6.28 -20.34 27.03
CA THR A 138 6.07 -18.94 27.48
C THR A 138 5.83 -17.97 26.33
N LYS A 139 6.12 -18.36 25.09
CA LYS A 139 5.95 -17.54 23.89
C LYS A 139 4.62 -17.74 23.18
N PHE A 140 3.76 -18.61 23.71
CA PHE A 140 2.35 -18.59 23.33
C PHE A 140 1.68 -17.39 23.97
N PHE A 141 0.81 -16.75 23.22
CA PHE A 141 -0.04 -15.68 23.73
C PHE A 141 -1.49 -15.97 23.41
N ILE A 142 -2.35 -15.54 24.33
CA ILE A 142 -3.80 -15.58 24.19
C ILE A 142 -4.31 -14.20 23.75
N ARG A 143 -5.18 -14.18 22.74
CA ARG A 143 -5.98 -13.01 22.36
C ARG A 143 -7.44 -13.29 22.69
N GLY A 144 -7.98 -12.55 23.65
CA GLY A 144 -9.30 -12.76 24.21
C GLY A 144 -9.23 -13.08 25.71
N PRO A 145 -10.30 -13.63 26.30
CA PRO A 145 -11.58 -13.99 25.67
C PRO A 145 -12.35 -12.77 25.16
N TYR A 146 -13.04 -12.94 24.04
CA TYR A 146 -13.97 -11.99 23.46
C TYR A 146 -15.37 -12.59 23.44
N ASP A 147 -16.41 -11.78 23.61
CA ASP A 147 -17.77 -12.24 23.36
C ASP A 147 -17.93 -12.64 21.89
N PHE A 148 -18.66 -13.74 21.64
CA PHE A 148 -18.90 -14.26 20.29
C PHE A 148 -19.89 -13.37 19.53
N THR A 149 -19.32 -12.34 18.95
CA THR A 149 -19.97 -11.25 18.20
C THR A 149 -19.65 -11.39 16.71
N PRO A 150 -20.33 -10.65 15.81
CA PRO A 150 -19.99 -10.65 14.39
C PRO A 150 -18.50 -10.32 14.14
N GLU A 151 -17.91 -9.46 14.95
CA GLU A 151 -16.51 -9.07 14.87
C GLU A 151 -15.56 -10.25 15.15
N SER A 152 -15.76 -10.96 16.27
CA SER A 152 -14.92 -12.12 16.63
C SER A 152 -15.16 -13.32 15.71
N ALA A 153 -16.40 -13.51 15.24
CA ALA A 153 -16.74 -14.54 14.26
C ALA A 153 -16.06 -14.29 12.90
N ARG A 154 -15.89 -13.02 12.48
CA ARG A 154 -15.10 -12.67 11.29
C ARG A 154 -13.64 -13.06 11.46
N THR A 155 -13.02 -12.76 12.60
CA THR A 155 -11.64 -13.17 12.89
C THR A 155 -11.47 -14.69 12.76
N PHE A 156 -12.40 -15.46 13.33
CA PHE A 156 -12.42 -16.90 13.21
C PHE A 156 -12.54 -17.39 11.75
N LEU A 157 -13.46 -16.81 10.97
CA LEU A 157 -13.63 -17.12 9.55
C LEU A 157 -12.38 -16.79 8.72
N ILE A 158 -11.69 -15.69 9.02
CA ILE A 158 -10.42 -15.33 8.37
C ILE A 158 -9.37 -16.43 8.61
N HIS A 159 -9.24 -16.92 9.85
CA HIS A 159 -8.31 -18.02 10.16
C HIS A 159 -8.66 -19.30 9.39
N LEU A 160 -9.94 -19.63 9.23
CA LEU A 160 -10.36 -20.79 8.43
C LEU A 160 -10.06 -20.61 6.94
N ARG A 161 -10.35 -19.44 6.35
CA ARG A 161 -10.04 -19.15 4.93
C ARG A 161 -8.54 -19.22 4.65
N ALA A 162 -7.74 -18.75 5.60
CA ALA A 162 -6.29 -18.70 5.52
C ALA A 162 -5.62 -20.09 5.47
N LEU A 163 -6.35 -21.18 5.74
CA LEU A 163 -5.90 -22.57 5.53
C LEU A 163 -5.83 -22.96 4.04
N SER A 164 -6.60 -22.31 3.17
CA SER A 164 -6.69 -22.66 1.73
C SER A 164 -5.90 -21.72 0.82
N ARG A 165 -5.27 -20.68 1.38
CA ARG A 165 -4.60 -19.60 0.64
C ARG A 165 -3.15 -19.40 1.06
N LEU A 166 -2.30 -18.97 0.12
CA LEU A 166 -0.89 -18.68 0.35
C LEU A 166 -0.71 -17.42 1.20
N PRO A 167 0.25 -17.39 2.13
CA PRO A 167 0.54 -16.17 2.87
C PRO A 167 1.18 -15.13 1.96
N LEU A 168 0.71 -13.89 2.08
CA LEU A 168 1.19 -12.72 1.36
C LEU A 168 2.55 -12.26 1.94
N THR A 169 3.57 -13.06 1.65
CA THR A 169 4.96 -12.83 2.04
C THR A 169 5.81 -12.53 0.82
N ALA A 170 6.96 -11.87 1.02
CA ALA A 170 7.83 -11.50 -0.08
C ALA A 170 8.38 -12.73 -0.79
N GLU A 171 8.69 -13.79 -0.05
CA GLU A 171 9.22 -15.04 -0.57
C GLU A 171 8.21 -15.76 -1.46
N ASN A 172 6.94 -15.86 -1.02
CA ASN A 172 5.88 -16.48 -1.82
C ASN A 172 5.51 -15.62 -3.05
N LEU A 173 5.46 -14.30 -2.88
CA LEU A 173 5.24 -13.38 -4.00
C LEU A 173 6.38 -13.49 -5.00
N ALA A 174 7.64 -13.53 -4.56
CA ALA A 174 8.80 -13.69 -5.45
C ALA A 174 8.79 -15.02 -6.21
N GLN A 175 8.30 -16.08 -5.59
CA GLN A 175 8.18 -17.37 -6.26
C GLN A 175 7.18 -17.33 -7.43
N LYS A 176 6.07 -16.58 -7.29
CA LYS A 176 5.00 -16.50 -8.29
C LYS A 176 5.15 -15.33 -9.26
N PHE A 177 5.68 -14.21 -8.79
CA PHE A 177 5.75 -12.90 -9.46
C PHE A 177 7.18 -12.36 -9.59
N GLY A 178 8.20 -13.11 -9.15
CA GLY A 178 9.59 -12.77 -9.40
C GLY A 178 10.05 -13.14 -10.80
N PRO A 179 11.21 -12.64 -11.26
CA PRO A 179 11.71 -12.88 -12.62
C PRO A 179 12.02 -14.35 -12.94
N GLN A 180 12.17 -15.20 -11.90
CA GLN A 180 12.36 -16.64 -12.06
C GLN A 180 11.04 -17.39 -12.33
N SER A 181 9.89 -16.73 -12.19
CA SER A 181 8.59 -17.30 -12.54
C SER A 181 8.29 -17.15 -14.03
N GLU A 182 7.22 -17.77 -14.52
CA GLU A 182 6.76 -17.57 -15.90
C GLU A 182 6.03 -16.24 -16.08
N LEU A 183 5.34 -15.75 -15.04
CA LEU A 183 4.46 -14.59 -15.11
C LEU A 183 5.20 -13.27 -15.24
N ALA A 184 6.29 -13.07 -14.49
CA ALA A 184 6.99 -11.79 -14.50
C ALA A 184 7.67 -11.50 -15.86
N PRO A 185 8.41 -12.45 -16.47
CA PRO A 185 8.91 -12.30 -17.84
C PRO A 185 7.78 -12.07 -18.86
N LYS A 186 6.66 -12.81 -18.75
CA LYS A 186 5.52 -12.65 -19.66
C LYS A 186 4.93 -11.24 -19.58
N MET A 187 4.67 -10.74 -18.36
CA MET A 187 4.10 -9.41 -18.15
C MET A 187 5.06 -8.29 -18.55
N VAL A 188 6.33 -8.36 -18.13
CA VAL A 188 7.32 -7.31 -18.46
C VAL A 188 7.61 -7.26 -19.95
N SER A 189 7.68 -8.41 -20.62
CA SER A 189 7.82 -8.47 -22.09
C SER A 189 6.58 -7.91 -22.79
N ALA A 190 5.37 -8.23 -22.30
CA ALA A 190 4.14 -7.65 -22.83
C ALA A 190 4.07 -6.12 -22.65
N LEU A 191 4.53 -5.61 -21.51
CA LEU A 191 4.64 -4.17 -21.25
C LEU A 191 5.69 -3.53 -22.16
N ALA A 192 6.90 -4.09 -22.27
CA ALA A 192 7.94 -3.55 -23.15
C ALA A 192 7.46 -3.47 -24.61
N ASN A 193 6.80 -4.52 -25.11
CA ASN A 193 6.20 -4.52 -26.44
C ASN A 193 5.05 -3.50 -26.56
N ALA A 194 4.20 -3.39 -25.55
CA ALA A 194 3.10 -2.43 -25.51
C ALA A 194 3.59 -0.97 -25.54
N LEU A 195 4.67 -0.67 -24.81
CA LEU A 195 5.30 0.64 -24.75
C LEU A 195 5.76 1.13 -26.13
N GLU A 196 6.25 0.22 -26.98
CA GLU A 196 6.80 0.56 -28.28
C GLU A 196 5.76 0.57 -29.40
N TYR A 197 4.80 -0.37 -29.38
CA TYR A 197 3.95 -0.65 -30.56
C TYR A 197 2.44 -0.45 -30.36
N TRP A 198 1.97 -0.16 -29.14
CA TRP A 198 0.54 -0.17 -28.82
C TRP A 198 0.06 1.15 -28.20
N GLY A 199 -1.25 1.40 -28.34
CA GLY A 199 -1.93 2.50 -27.66
C GLY A 199 -1.59 3.90 -28.17
N ASP A 200 -2.02 4.91 -27.42
CA ASP A 200 -1.70 6.31 -27.71
C ASP A 200 -0.24 6.61 -27.32
N GLN A 201 0.65 6.52 -28.30
CA GLN A 201 2.06 6.78 -28.12
C GLN A 201 2.35 8.20 -27.62
N THR A 202 1.47 9.18 -27.85
CA THR A 202 1.66 10.54 -27.32
C THR A 202 1.50 10.55 -25.81
N HIS A 203 0.44 9.91 -25.30
CA HIS A 203 0.14 9.87 -23.87
C HIS A 203 1.15 8.99 -23.12
N ILE A 204 1.43 7.79 -23.65
CA ILE A 204 2.39 6.85 -23.07
C ILE A 204 3.78 7.48 -22.96
N ARG A 205 4.27 8.12 -24.04
CA ARG A 205 5.59 8.78 -24.04
C ARG A 205 5.63 9.99 -23.13
N THR A 206 4.50 10.66 -22.91
CA THR A 206 4.40 11.74 -21.94
C THR A 206 4.68 11.25 -20.52
N PHE A 207 4.08 10.13 -20.10
CA PHE A 207 4.34 9.55 -18.77
C PHE A 207 5.75 8.99 -18.64
N PHE A 208 6.24 8.29 -19.67
CA PHE A 208 7.61 7.80 -19.70
C PHE A 208 8.64 8.94 -19.54
N ASN A 209 8.47 10.04 -20.28
CA ASN A 209 9.40 11.17 -20.24
C ASN A 209 9.37 11.89 -18.89
N GLU A 210 8.21 12.00 -18.25
CA GLU A 210 8.12 12.60 -16.91
C GLU A 210 8.73 11.70 -15.84
N TRP A 211 8.45 10.39 -15.89
CA TRP A 211 9.13 9.43 -15.04
C TRP A 211 10.65 9.51 -15.22
N LYS A 212 11.13 9.49 -16.47
CA LYS A 212 12.56 9.59 -16.82
C LYS A 212 13.19 10.88 -16.30
N ARG A 213 12.47 12.01 -16.35
CA ARG A 213 12.91 13.30 -15.80
C ARG A 213 13.08 13.22 -14.28
N LEU A 214 12.07 12.73 -13.56
CA LEU A 214 12.11 12.59 -12.10
C LEU A 214 13.22 11.63 -11.67
N PHE A 215 13.32 10.47 -12.32
CA PHE A 215 14.39 9.50 -12.09
C PHE A 215 15.77 10.13 -12.38
N GLY A 216 15.89 10.90 -13.46
CA GLY A 216 17.12 11.63 -13.80
C GLY A 216 17.54 12.68 -12.77
N ILE A 217 16.60 13.24 -11.99
CA ILE A 217 16.93 14.13 -10.87
C ILE A 217 17.54 13.33 -9.71
N VAL A 218 16.93 12.18 -9.37
CA VAL A 218 17.35 11.35 -8.23
C VAL A 218 18.71 10.69 -8.47
N TYR A 219 18.92 10.15 -9.67
CA TYR A 219 20.06 9.28 -9.99
C TYR A 219 21.09 9.93 -10.91
N GLY A 220 20.75 11.08 -11.51
CA GLY A 220 21.70 11.96 -12.15
C GLY A 220 22.33 11.44 -13.45
N GLU A 221 23.59 11.81 -13.67
CA GLU A 221 24.35 11.46 -14.89
C GLU A 221 24.54 9.95 -15.06
N GLN A 222 24.50 9.17 -13.98
CA GLN A 222 24.61 7.69 -14.05
C GLN A 222 23.40 7.03 -14.71
N PHE A 223 22.22 7.69 -14.63
CA PHE A 223 20.99 7.23 -15.27
C PHE A 223 20.82 7.77 -16.69
N THR A 224 21.48 8.87 -17.03
CA THR A 224 21.31 9.57 -18.32
C THR A 224 22.50 9.43 -19.27
N GLY A 225 23.69 9.09 -18.77
CA GLY A 225 24.87 8.78 -19.57
C GLY A 225 24.77 7.38 -20.19
N GLY A 226 24.88 7.29 -21.52
CA GLY A 226 24.61 6.11 -22.36
C GLY A 226 25.50 4.88 -22.17
N HIS A 227 25.97 4.57 -20.97
CA HIS A 227 26.76 3.38 -20.64
C HIS A 227 25.93 2.31 -19.90
N GLN A 228 24.72 2.02 -20.37
CA GLN A 228 23.76 1.12 -19.71
C GLN A 228 23.59 -0.25 -20.38
N GLU A 229 24.43 -0.56 -21.38
CA GLU A 229 24.32 -1.77 -22.19
C GLU A 229 24.38 -3.06 -21.36
N LYS A 230 25.22 -3.09 -20.32
CA LYS A 230 25.36 -4.27 -19.45
C LYS A 230 24.10 -4.53 -18.62
N GLU A 231 23.52 -3.48 -18.07
CA GLU A 231 22.29 -3.54 -17.27
C GLU A 231 21.08 -3.84 -18.16
N ALA A 232 21.01 -3.24 -19.34
CA ALA A 232 20.03 -3.59 -20.37
C ALA A 232 20.12 -5.09 -20.69
N GLU A 233 21.32 -5.60 -21.01
CA GLU A 233 21.53 -7.02 -21.30
C GLU A 233 21.14 -7.92 -20.11
N THR A 234 21.45 -7.50 -18.89
CA THR A 234 21.08 -8.24 -17.67
C THR A 234 19.56 -8.35 -17.53
N LEU A 235 18.84 -7.22 -17.65
CA LEU A 235 17.40 -7.19 -17.54
C LEU A 235 16.71 -7.89 -18.72
N SER A 236 17.18 -7.70 -19.96
CA SER A 236 16.61 -8.35 -21.14
C SER A 236 16.73 -9.87 -21.07
N LYS A 237 17.86 -10.40 -20.59
CA LYS A 237 18.02 -11.84 -20.33
C LYS A 237 17.07 -12.33 -19.24
N LEU A 238 16.96 -11.56 -18.15
CA LEU A 238 16.16 -11.92 -16.99
C LEU A 238 14.66 -11.97 -17.33
N TYR A 239 14.16 -11.01 -18.09
CA TYR A 239 12.75 -10.87 -18.46
C TYR A 239 12.42 -11.41 -19.86
N LYS A 240 13.40 -12.03 -20.54
CA LYS A 240 13.24 -12.61 -21.88
C LYS A 240 12.71 -11.60 -22.92
N VAL A 241 13.21 -10.37 -22.84
CA VAL A 241 12.90 -9.28 -23.78
C VAL A 241 13.98 -9.21 -24.86
N GLY A 242 13.64 -8.71 -26.05
CA GLY A 242 14.59 -8.54 -27.16
C GLY A 242 15.82 -7.72 -26.75
N LYS A 243 16.97 -8.00 -27.39
CA LYS A 243 18.23 -7.30 -27.10
C LYS A 243 18.24 -5.82 -27.51
N GLU A 244 17.26 -5.38 -28.31
CA GLU A 244 17.18 -4.02 -28.84
C GLU A 244 16.40 -3.05 -27.93
N THR A 245 15.76 -3.54 -26.86
CA THR A 245 14.98 -2.68 -25.96
C THR A 245 15.89 -1.79 -25.12
N ASP A 246 15.60 -0.50 -25.09
CA ASP A 246 16.31 0.49 -24.30
C ASP A 246 16.23 0.18 -22.79
N PHE A 247 17.33 0.44 -22.06
CA PHE A 247 17.41 0.19 -20.62
C PHE A 247 16.32 0.91 -19.83
N GLN A 248 16.07 2.19 -20.14
CA GLN A 248 15.14 3.02 -19.41
C GLN A 248 13.70 2.59 -19.68
N GLU A 249 13.39 2.21 -20.92
CA GLU A 249 12.08 1.64 -21.30
C GLU A 249 11.81 0.30 -20.59
N LEU A 250 12.82 -0.58 -20.54
CA LEU A 250 12.70 -1.86 -19.84
C LEU A 250 12.55 -1.65 -18.33
N LEU A 251 13.34 -0.75 -17.74
CA LEU A 251 13.21 -0.40 -16.32
C LEU A 251 11.83 0.21 -16.02
N PHE A 252 11.32 1.09 -16.87
CA PHE A 252 9.98 1.65 -16.75
C PHE A 252 8.91 0.56 -16.79
N SER A 253 9.09 -0.45 -17.64
CA SER A 253 8.18 -1.61 -17.73
C SER A 253 8.23 -2.48 -16.46
N ILE A 254 9.41 -2.70 -15.88
CA ILE A 254 9.56 -3.41 -14.60
C ILE A 254 8.93 -2.61 -13.45
N HIS A 255 9.13 -1.29 -13.41
CA HIS A 255 8.48 -0.43 -12.41
C HIS A 255 6.98 -0.39 -12.57
N THR A 256 6.48 -0.38 -13.81
CA THR A 256 5.04 -0.49 -14.11
C THR A 256 4.47 -1.80 -13.59
N TYR A 257 5.16 -2.92 -13.83
CA TYR A 257 4.78 -4.23 -13.31
C TYR A 257 4.73 -4.25 -11.77
N PHE A 258 5.76 -3.70 -11.12
CA PHE A 258 5.80 -3.65 -9.66
C PHE A 258 4.71 -2.75 -9.08
N ALA A 259 4.49 -1.57 -9.67
CA ALA A 259 3.41 -0.65 -9.28
C ALA A 259 2.03 -1.31 -9.44
N PHE A 260 1.82 -2.02 -10.54
CA PHE A 260 0.59 -2.78 -10.80
C PHE A 260 0.31 -3.83 -9.71
N LEU A 261 1.31 -4.63 -9.33
CA LEU A 261 1.18 -5.60 -8.23
C LEU A 261 0.85 -4.92 -6.90
N MET A 262 1.54 -3.83 -6.56
CA MET A 262 1.28 -3.08 -5.32
C MET A 262 -0.15 -2.55 -5.26
N LYS A 263 -0.65 -1.99 -6.36
CA LYS A 263 -2.02 -1.47 -6.45
C LYS A 263 -3.05 -2.59 -6.29
N LEU A 264 -2.86 -3.72 -6.97
CA LEU A 264 -3.78 -4.86 -6.80
C LEU A 264 -3.77 -5.39 -5.37
N ILE A 265 -2.60 -5.53 -4.74
CA ILE A 265 -2.49 -5.98 -3.35
C ILE A 265 -3.17 -4.97 -2.39
N ALA A 266 -2.95 -3.68 -2.59
CA ALA A 266 -3.55 -2.63 -1.76
C ALA A 266 -5.08 -2.59 -1.93
N ALA A 267 -5.57 -2.65 -3.17
CA ALA A 267 -7.00 -2.71 -3.48
C ALA A 267 -7.65 -3.95 -2.84
N GLU A 268 -7.04 -5.13 -3.03
CA GLU A 268 -7.51 -6.39 -2.46
C GLU A 268 -7.62 -6.30 -0.92
N LEU A 269 -6.60 -5.74 -0.24
CA LEU A 269 -6.60 -5.55 1.21
C LEU A 269 -7.74 -4.62 1.68
N LEU A 270 -8.03 -3.54 0.95
CA LEU A 270 -9.10 -2.61 1.30
C LEU A 270 -10.51 -3.15 1.01
N THR A 271 -10.64 -4.10 0.08
CA THR A 271 -11.91 -4.73 -0.28
C THR A 271 -12.20 -6.03 0.49
N LEU A 272 -11.24 -6.52 1.29
CA LEU A 272 -11.32 -7.78 2.06
C LEU A 272 -12.65 -8.04 2.78
N ARG A 273 -13.30 -6.99 3.30
CA ARG A 273 -14.54 -7.08 4.09
C ARG A 273 -15.81 -7.18 3.24
N GLU A 274 -15.75 -6.75 1.98
CA GLU A 274 -16.90 -6.69 1.06
C GLU A 274 -16.93 -7.89 0.11
N THR A 275 -15.77 -8.45 -0.22
CA THR A 275 -15.66 -9.63 -1.08
C THR A 275 -16.31 -10.85 -0.43
N SER A 276 -16.95 -11.70 -1.24
CA SER A 276 -17.50 -12.97 -0.77
C SER A 276 -16.41 -13.84 -0.15
N PHE A 277 -16.78 -14.69 0.81
CA PHE A 277 -15.83 -15.49 1.58
C PHE A 277 -14.91 -16.37 0.71
N GLY A 278 -15.44 -16.92 -0.39
CA GLY A 278 -14.68 -17.70 -1.38
C GLY A 278 -14.13 -16.91 -2.58
N SER A 279 -14.50 -15.64 -2.79
CA SER A 279 -14.01 -14.83 -3.92
C SER A 279 -13.17 -13.63 -3.45
N SER A 280 -12.49 -12.98 -4.39
CA SER A 280 -11.67 -11.80 -4.16
C SER A 280 -11.89 -10.79 -5.28
N LEU A 281 -11.53 -9.51 -5.06
CA LEU A 281 -11.54 -8.49 -6.11
C LEU A 281 -10.68 -8.99 -7.29
N VAL A 282 -9.48 -9.49 -7.00
CA VAL A 282 -8.57 -9.99 -8.03
C VAL A 282 -9.08 -11.27 -8.71
N SER A 283 -9.87 -12.11 -8.03
CA SER A 283 -10.51 -13.26 -8.67
C SER A 283 -11.57 -12.83 -9.68
N GLU A 284 -12.36 -11.79 -9.38
CA GLU A 284 -13.35 -11.24 -10.31
C GLU A 284 -12.70 -10.71 -11.59
N LEU A 285 -11.61 -9.95 -11.46
CA LEU A 285 -10.81 -9.44 -12.59
C LEU A 285 -10.36 -10.55 -13.56
N ALA A 286 -10.12 -11.77 -13.05
CA ALA A 286 -9.69 -12.89 -13.89
C ALA A 286 -10.79 -13.44 -14.81
N HIS A 287 -12.08 -13.15 -14.53
CA HIS A 287 -13.24 -13.80 -15.17
C HIS A 287 -14.19 -12.86 -15.93
N ILE A 288 -14.16 -11.55 -15.64
CA ILE A 288 -14.99 -10.54 -16.32
C ILE A 288 -14.61 -10.33 -17.79
N SER A 289 -15.47 -9.70 -18.60
CA SER A 289 -15.19 -9.38 -20.01
C SER A 289 -14.01 -8.40 -20.16
N ASP A 290 -13.43 -8.28 -21.35
CA ASP A 290 -12.31 -7.36 -21.59
C ASP A 290 -12.69 -5.90 -21.33
N ASP A 291 -13.88 -5.47 -21.77
CA ASP A 291 -14.38 -4.11 -21.52
C ASP A 291 -14.56 -3.83 -20.04
N GLU A 292 -15.11 -4.79 -19.29
CA GLU A 292 -15.31 -4.64 -17.86
C GLU A 292 -13.97 -4.69 -17.10
N LEU A 293 -13.04 -5.54 -17.54
CA LEU A 293 -11.68 -5.59 -16.99
C LEU A 293 -10.98 -4.24 -17.15
N LYS A 294 -11.04 -3.63 -18.34
CA LYS A 294 -10.46 -2.31 -18.57
C LYS A 294 -11.09 -1.26 -17.66
N ARG A 295 -12.43 -1.23 -17.53
CA ARG A 295 -13.15 -0.29 -16.66
C ARG A 295 -12.75 -0.44 -15.19
N GLN A 296 -12.65 -1.66 -14.68
CA GLN A 296 -12.25 -1.88 -13.29
C GLN A 296 -10.79 -1.51 -13.04
N LEU A 297 -9.90 -1.82 -13.99
CA LEU A 297 -8.51 -1.39 -13.89
C LEU A 297 -8.38 0.14 -13.97
N GLU A 298 -9.15 0.82 -14.83
CA GLU A 298 -9.22 2.28 -14.86
C GLU A 298 -9.70 2.84 -13.52
N ASP A 299 -10.71 2.24 -12.88
CA ASP A 299 -11.17 2.68 -11.57
C ASP A 299 -10.11 2.46 -10.47
N ILE A 300 -9.36 1.35 -10.51
CA ILE A 300 -8.21 1.12 -9.62
C ILE A 300 -7.15 2.20 -9.86
N GLU A 301 -6.69 2.38 -11.09
CA GLU A 301 -5.59 3.26 -11.48
C GLU A 301 -5.91 4.76 -11.32
N ASN A 302 -7.19 5.15 -11.35
CA ASN A 302 -7.63 6.53 -11.07
C ASN A 302 -7.83 6.82 -9.57
N GLY A 303 -7.62 5.83 -8.70
CA GLY A 303 -7.81 5.98 -7.26
C GLY A 303 -9.25 5.72 -6.78
N GLY A 304 -10.16 5.28 -7.65
CA GLY A 304 -11.59 5.18 -7.39
C GLY A 304 -11.95 4.21 -6.26
N ILE A 305 -11.37 3.00 -6.26
CA ILE A 305 -11.54 2.04 -5.16
C ILE A 305 -11.11 2.66 -3.82
N TYR A 306 -9.97 3.34 -3.80
CA TYR A 306 -9.39 3.93 -2.60
C TYR A 306 -10.21 5.12 -2.08
N ALA A 307 -10.70 5.98 -2.98
CA ALA A 307 -11.52 7.13 -2.65
C ALA A 307 -12.87 6.72 -2.06
N ARG A 308 -13.51 5.66 -2.59
CA ARG A 308 -14.73 5.06 -1.98
C ARG A 308 -14.46 4.49 -0.58
N LYS A 309 -13.20 4.22 -0.28
CA LYS A 309 -12.69 3.79 1.03
C LYS A 309 -12.12 4.96 1.83
N GLY A 310 -12.51 6.20 1.52
CA GLY A 310 -12.08 7.38 2.26
C GLY A 310 -10.58 7.68 2.17
N ILE A 311 -9.81 7.05 1.28
CA ILE A 311 -8.41 7.37 1.05
C ILE A 311 -8.32 8.17 -0.26
N THR A 312 -8.13 9.47 -0.16
CA THR A 312 -8.31 10.39 -1.30
C THR A 312 -7.07 10.49 -2.19
N ASN A 313 -5.89 10.16 -1.67
CA ASN A 313 -4.62 10.43 -2.35
C ASN A 313 -3.74 9.20 -2.58
N PHE A 314 -4.27 7.99 -2.51
CA PHE A 314 -3.44 6.80 -2.67
C PHE A 314 -2.67 6.83 -4.01
N LEU A 315 -3.38 7.16 -5.10
CA LEU A 315 -2.81 7.38 -6.44
C LEU A 315 -2.91 8.87 -6.82
N GLU A 316 -1.78 9.57 -6.75
CA GLU A 316 -1.62 10.95 -7.23
C GLU A 316 -0.38 11.02 -8.12
N GLY A 317 -0.53 11.49 -9.35
CA GLY A 317 0.61 11.58 -10.26
C GLY A 317 1.17 10.23 -10.69
N ASP A 318 0.30 9.24 -10.90
CA ASP A 318 0.72 7.87 -11.21
C ASP A 318 1.04 7.70 -12.70
N PHE A 319 2.34 7.68 -13.02
CA PHE A 319 2.82 7.46 -14.38
C PHE A 319 2.65 6.02 -14.85
N PHE A 320 2.46 5.06 -13.93
CA PHE A 320 2.47 3.63 -14.23
C PHE A 320 1.12 3.10 -14.71
N ARG A 321 0.12 3.96 -14.89
CA ARG A 321 -1.19 3.59 -15.46
C ARG A 321 -1.22 3.54 -17.00
N TRP A 322 -0.12 3.93 -17.66
CA TRP A 322 -0.03 4.07 -19.13
C TRP A 322 -0.42 2.78 -19.88
N TYR A 323 -0.24 1.62 -19.25
CA TYR A 323 -0.58 0.32 -19.86
C TYR A 323 -2.07 0.23 -20.24
N LEU A 324 -2.94 1.04 -19.61
CA LEU A 324 -4.36 1.13 -19.97
C LEU A 324 -4.61 1.68 -21.37
N ASP A 325 -3.71 2.55 -21.86
CA ASP A 325 -3.78 3.08 -23.23
C ASP A 325 -3.38 2.01 -24.25
N ALA A 326 -2.55 1.07 -23.83
CA ALA A 326 -2.09 -0.06 -24.63
C ALA A 326 -2.87 -1.36 -24.34
N PHE A 327 -4.02 -1.27 -23.65
CA PHE A 327 -4.78 -2.44 -23.19
C PHE A 327 -5.35 -3.30 -24.32
N ASP A 328 -5.37 -2.81 -25.56
CA ASP A 328 -5.76 -3.61 -26.73
C ASP A 328 -4.74 -4.71 -27.07
N SER A 329 -3.51 -4.62 -26.53
CA SER A 329 -2.48 -5.66 -26.67
C SER A 329 -2.96 -7.01 -26.10
N PRO A 330 -3.09 -8.06 -26.92
CA PRO A 330 -3.58 -9.37 -26.47
C PRO A 330 -2.68 -9.99 -25.38
N ALA A 331 -1.36 -9.88 -25.54
CA ALA A 331 -0.40 -10.41 -24.59
C ALA A 331 -0.50 -9.71 -23.23
N LEU A 332 -0.73 -8.39 -23.23
CA LEU A 332 -0.90 -7.61 -22.01
C LEU A 332 -2.18 -8.02 -21.27
N LYS A 333 -3.31 -8.15 -21.98
CA LYS A 333 -4.59 -8.58 -21.38
C LYS A 333 -4.48 -9.96 -20.75
N GLU A 334 -3.87 -10.91 -21.47
CA GLU A 334 -3.67 -12.27 -20.96
C GLU A 334 -2.78 -12.27 -19.70
N ALA A 335 -1.66 -11.55 -19.72
CA ALA A 335 -0.76 -11.45 -18.57
C ALA A 335 -1.44 -10.81 -17.35
N VAL A 336 -2.24 -9.76 -17.55
CA VAL A 336 -3.04 -9.12 -16.48
C VAL A 336 -4.02 -10.12 -15.85
N ARG A 337 -4.73 -10.91 -16.65
CA ARG A 337 -5.67 -11.92 -16.15
C ARG A 337 -4.98 -13.04 -15.38
N GLU A 338 -3.81 -13.47 -15.85
CA GLU A 338 -3.02 -14.49 -15.15
C GLU A 338 -2.49 -13.97 -13.82
N ILE A 339 -2.01 -12.73 -13.77
CA ILE A 339 -1.59 -12.09 -12.51
C ILE A 339 -2.77 -12.05 -11.53
N ALA A 340 -3.94 -11.57 -11.97
CA ALA A 340 -5.14 -11.49 -11.14
C ALA A 340 -5.55 -12.88 -10.60
N ARG A 341 -5.51 -13.91 -11.47
CA ARG A 341 -5.79 -15.30 -11.10
C ARG A 341 -4.79 -15.83 -10.08
N THR A 342 -3.49 -15.65 -10.30
CA THR A 342 -2.46 -16.14 -9.37
C THR A 342 -2.48 -15.36 -8.05
N LEU A 343 -2.79 -14.06 -8.08
CA LEU A 343 -2.90 -13.25 -6.86
C LEU A 343 -4.10 -13.67 -6.01
N SER A 344 -5.17 -14.19 -6.63
CA SER A 344 -6.33 -14.74 -5.90
C SER A 344 -6.00 -15.96 -5.02
N GLU A 345 -4.86 -16.63 -5.27
CA GLU A 345 -4.38 -17.73 -4.43
C GLU A 345 -3.85 -17.27 -3.06
N PHE A 346 -3.58 -15.96 -2.90
CA PHE A 346 -3.00 -15.39 -1.69
C PHE A 346 -4.07 -14.93 -0.69
N GLU A 347 -3.73 -14.98 0.59
CA GLU A 347 -4.54 -14.49 1.70
C GLU A 347 -4.20 -13.02 1.99
N PRO A 348 -5.07 -12.06 1.62
CA PRO A 348 -4.74 -10.65 1.78
C PRO A 348 -4.75 -10.21 3.25
N ALA A 349 -5.43 -10.94 4.15
CA ALA A 349 -5.42 -10.66 5.59
C ALA A 349 -4.11 -11.08 6.29
N THR A 350 -3.11 -11.60 5.55
CA THR A 350 -1.79 -11.97 6.12
C THR A 350 -1.18 -10.82 6.92
N SER A 351 -1.35 -9.57 6.49
CA SER A 351 -0.82 -8.38 7.19
C SER A 351 -1.46 -8.10 8.55
N THR A 352 -2.73 -8.47 8.74
CA THR A 352 -3.40 -8.43 10.05
C THR A 352 -2.99 -9.63 10.91
N LEU A 353 -2.82 -10.80 10.29
CA LEU A 353 -2.51 -12.06 10.98
C LEU A 353 -1.05 -12.12 11.45
N ASP A 354 -0.11 -11.66 10.61
CA ASP A 354 1.32 -11.55 10.90
C ASP A 354 1.90 -10.22 10.36
N PRO A 355 1.69 -9.10 11.08
CA PRO A 355 2.20 -7.79 10.67
C PRO A 355 3.71 -7.75 10.46
N SER A 356 4.46 -8.66 11.12
CA SER A 356 5.92 -8.69 11.07
C SER A 356 6.47 -9.20 9.74
N SER A 357 5.75 -10.08 9.05
CA SER A 357 6.16 -10.59 7.73
C SER A 357 5.84 -9.61 6.60
N THR A 358 4.85 -8.72 6.80
CA THR A 358 4.48 -7.71 5.82
C THR A 358 5.38 -6.46 5.85
N ARG A 359 6.08 -6.17 6.96
CA ARG A 359 6.98 -5.00 7.09
C ARG A 359 7.98 -4.85 5.94
N ASP A 360 8.52 -5.97 5.47
CA ASP A 360 9.54 -6.01 4.40
C ASP A 360 8.97 -6.42 3.04
N LEU A 361 7.64 -6.60 2.91
CA LEU A 361 7.00 -7.23 1.76
C LEU A 361 7.41 -6.55 0.44
N LEU A 362 7.17 -5.25 0.34
CA LEU A 362 7.36 -4.48 -0.89
C LEU A 362 8.83 -4.26 -1.20
N LYS A 363 9.63 -3.99 -0.17
CA LYS A 363 11.08 -3.83 -0.28
C LYS A 363 11.73 -5.08 -0.85
N LYS A 364 11.45 -6.25 -0.27
CA LYS A 364 11.98 -7.52 -0.77
C LYS A 364 11.44 -7.84 -2.16
N LEU A 365 10.15 -7.64 -2.41
CA LEU A 365 9.56 -7.85 -3.74
C LEU A 365 10.30 -7.04 -4.81
N TYR A 366 10.56 -5.75 -4.57
CA TYR A 366 11.37 -4.95 -5.48
C TYR A 366 12.80 -5.48 -5.65
N GLN A 367 13.45 -5.91 -4.56
CA GLN A 367 14.79 -6.50 -4.62
C GLN A 367 14.85 -7.81 -5.42
N TYR A 368 13.74 -8.54 -5.51
CA TYR A 368 13.62 -9.72 -6.36
C TYR A 368 13.39 -9.37 -7.82
N LEU A 369 12.63 -8.31 -8.11
CA LEU A 369 12.35 -7.85 -9.48
C LEU A 369 13.56 -7.16 -10.10
N VAL A 370 14.27 -6.33 -9.34
CA VAL A 370 15.42 -5.57 -9.83
C VAL A 370 16.72 -6.13 -9.24
N PRO A 371 17.62 -6.71 -10.08
CA PRO A 371 18.88 -7.27 -9.62
C PRO A 371 19.74 -6.28 -8.84
N GLN A 372 20.60 -6.80 -7.97
CA GLN A 372 21.44 -5.99 -7.10
C GLN A 372 22.38 -5.08 -7.90
N GLU A 373 22.91 -5.54 -9.03
CA GLU A 373 23.79 -4.76 -9.90
C GLU A 373 23.09 -3.50 -10.43
N VAL A 374 21.82 -3.65 -10.85
CA VAL A 374 20.99 -2.55 -11.34
C VAL A 374 20.65 -1.59 -10.19
N ARG A 375 20.21 -2.11 -9.04
CA ARG A 375 19.89 -1.28 -7.85
C ARG A 375 21.09 -0.50 -7.33
N HIS A 376 22.28 -1.11 -7.29
CA HIS A 376 23.51 -0.43 -6.87
C HIS A 376 23.86 0.74 -7.80
N ARG A 377 23.66 0.59 -9.11
CA ARG A 377 23.88 1.68 -10.06
C ARG A 377 22.84 2.78 -9.92
N LEU A 378 21.60 2.42 -9.62
CA LEU A 378 20.58 3.37 -9.21
C LEU A 378 20.85 3.93 -7.81
N GLY A 379 21.93 3.56 -7.09
CA GLY A 379 22.13 4.05 -5.71
C GLY A 379 20.98 3.74 -4.74
N GLU A 380 20.16 2.73 -5.05
CA GLU A 380 18.99 2.36 -4.27
C GLU A 380 19.39 1.44 -3.11
N TYR A 381 19.66 2.05 -1.96
CA TYR A 381 19.97 1.36 -0.71
C TYR A 381 18.80 1.42 0.26
N TYR A 382 18.18 0.26 0.50
CA TYR A 382 17.09 0.16 1.46
C TYR A 382 17.63 0.06 2.88
N THR A 383 17.11 0.92 3.76
CA THR A 383 17.43 0.93 5.19
C THR A 383 17.06 -0.41 5.84
N PRO A 384 17.99 -1.09 6.53
CA PRO A 384 17.67 -2.25 7.36
C PRO A 384 16.83 -1.85 8.57
N ASP A 385 15.88 -2.70 8.98
CA ASP A 385 14.96 -2.41 10.09
C ASP A 385 15.71 -2.13 11.40
N TRP A 386 16.74 -2.91 11.72
CA TRP A 386 17.55 -2.71 12.92
C TRP A 386 18.20 -1.32 12.98
N LEU A 387 18.58 -0.76 11.82
CA LEU A 387 19.20 0.56 11.74
C LEU A 387 18.17 1.65 11.96
N ALA A 388 16.98 1.50 11.37
CA ALA A 388 15.88 2.42 11.57
C ALA A 388 15.39 2.39 13.02
N GLU A 389 15.28 1.21 13.65
CA GLU A 389 14.96 1.07 15.07
C GLU A 389 16.01 1.73 15.98
N LEU A 390 17.30 1.50 15.70
CA LEU A 390 18.40 2.13 16.41
C LEU A 390 18.31 3.65 16.35
N LEU A 391 18.17 4.23 15.15
CA LEU A 391 18.08 5.68 14.97
C LEU A 391 16.88 6.29 15.68
N LEU A 392 15.70 5.64 15.61
CA LEU A 392 14.51 6.11 16.32
C LEU A 392 14.68 6.08 17.85
N ASN A 393 15.47 5.14 18.38
CA ASN A 393 15.81 5.09 19.80
C ASN A 393 16.78 6.21 20.19
N GLU A 394 17.82 6.43 19.41
CA GLU A 394 18.84 7.47 19.67
C GLU A 394 18.25 8.89 19.65
N VAL A 395 17.34 9.17 18.72
CA VAL A 395 16.64 10.47 18.70
C VAL A 395 15.55 10.59 19.77
N GLY A 396 15.20 9.50 20.45
CA GLY A 396 14.21 9.49 21.52
C GLY A 396 12.75 9.62 21.04
N TYR A 397 12.42 9.12 19.84
CA TYR A 397 11.03 9.08 19.39
C TYR A 397 10.26 7.91 20.03
N ASP A 398 9.38 8.22 20.98
CA ASP A 398 8.61 7.27 21.78
C ASP A 398 7.20 6.96 21.22
N GLY A 399 6.88 7.48 20.04
CA GLY A 399 5.55 7.35 19.43
C GLY A 399 4.53 8.38 19.92
N ASN A 400 4.92 9.44 20.63
CA ASN A 400 3.95 10.45 21.07
C ASN A 400 3.15 11.03 19.89
N THR A 401 1.85 10.71 19.86
CA THR A 401 0.93 11.07 18.77
C THR A 401 0.68 12.58 18.63
N ARG A 402 1.17 13.41 19.55
CA ARG A 402 1.11 14.88 19.48
C ARG A 402 2.36 15.52 18.89
N LYS A 403 3.43 14.74 18.67
CA LYS A 403 4.69 15.23 18.10
C LYS A 403 4.75 14.95 16.61
N ARG A 404 5.27 15.91 15.85
CA ARG A 404 5.41 15.85 14.40
C ARG A 404 6.72 15.17 14.00
N PHE A 405 6.63 14.18 13.13
CA PHE A 405 7.71 13.37 12.60
C PHE A 405 7.79 13.53 11.08
N LEU A 406 8.99 13.71 10.53
CA LEU A 406 9.24 13.78 9.10
C LEU A 406 10.37 12.83 8.69
N ASP A 407 10.13 12.03 7.64
CA ASP A 407 11.18 11.41 6.83
C ASP A 407 11.29 12.11 5.46
N PRO A 408 12.33 12.94 5.23
CA PRO A 408 12.41 13.80 4.05
C PRO A 408 12.88 13.08 2.77
N ALA A 409 13.25 11.80 2.87
CA ALA A 409 13.68 10.96 1.75
C ALA A 409 13.25 9.51 2.04
N CYS A 410 11.93 9.31 2.15
CA CYS A 410 11.37 8.19 2.88
C CYS A 410 11.53 6.83 2.18
N GLY A 411 11.89 6.80 0.90
CA GLY A 411 11.98 5.59 0.11
C GLY A 411 10.66 4.81 0.20
N SER A 412 10.73 3.52 0.51
CA SER A 412 9.54 2.68 0.75
C SER A 412 8.89 2.86 2.14
N GLY A 413 9.32 3.84 2.93
CA GLY A 413 8.68 4.22 4.20
C GLY A 413 9.13 3.43 5.43
N THR A 414 10.36 2.89 5.48
CA THR A 414 10.83 2.07 6.62
C THR A 414 10.74 2.82 7.96
N PHE A 415 11.21 4.08 8.04
CA PHE A 415 11.09 4.88 9.25
C PHE A 415 9.63 5.21 9.57
N LEU A 416 8.81 5.51 8.55
CA LEU A 416 7.39 5.81 8.71
C LEU A 416 6.63 4.64 9.32
N VAL A 417 6.85 3.41 8.82
CA VAL A 417 6.22 2.19 9.35
C VAL A 417 6.52 2.00 10.84
N LEU A 418 7.79 2.14 11.24
CA LEU A 418 8.19 2.03 12.64
C LEU A 418 7.62 3.18 13.49
N ALA A 419 7.59 4.40 12.95
CA ALA A 419 7.02 5.54 13.63
C ALA A 419 5.51 5.38 13.88
N ILE A 420 4.77 4.87 12.90
CA ILE A 420 3.34 4.55 12.98
C ILE A 420 3.09 3.46 14.03
N GLN A 421 3.91 2.41 14.05
CA GLN A 421 3.78 1.33 15.03
C GLN A 421 3.96 1.84 16.46
N ARG A 422 5.01 2.63 16.72
CA ARG A 422 5.22 3.29 18.03
C ARG A 422 4.04 4.20 18.38
N ALA A 423 3.52 4.95 17.41
CA ALA A 423 2.38 5.84 17.61
C ALA A 423 1.07 5.10 17.94
N LYS A 424 0.82 3.94 17.32
CA LYS A 424 -0.31 3.07 17.65
C LYS A 424 -0.21 2.57 19.08
N GLU A 425 0.95 2.04 19.47
CA GLU A 425 1.17 1.55 20.83
C GLU A 425 1.05 2.67 21.86
N HIS A 426 1.59 3.85 21.57
CA HIS A 426 1.48 5.03 22.43
C HIS A 426 0.03 5.47 22.62
N GLY A 427 -0.73 5.58 21.52
CA GLY A 427 -2.15 5.96 21.57
C GLY A 427 -3.02 4.95 22.31
N GLN A 428 -2.72 3.66 22.18
CA GLN A 428 -3.38 2.59 22.94
C GLN A 428 -3.08 2.68 24.44
N LYS A 429 -1.83 2.97 24.82
CA LYS A 429 -1.44 3.21 26.23
C LYS A 429 -2.15 4.43 26.81
N GLU A 430 -2.34 5.49 26.02
CA GLU A 430 -3.15 6.67 26.39
C GLU A 430 -4.67 6.40 26.37
N LYS A 431 -5.12 5.19 25.98
CA LYS A 431 -6.53 4.83 25.85
C LYS A 431 -7.31 5.74 24.89
N LEU A 432 -6.65 6.24 23.84
CA LEU A 432 -7.30 7.04 22.82
C LEU A 432 -8.27 6.17 21.99
N PRO A 433 -9.40 6.72 21.53
CA PRO A 433 -10.25 6.05 20.56
C PRO A 433 -9.45 5.70 19.29
N PRO A 434 -9.65 4.52 18.68
CA PRO A 434 -8.97 4.10 17.45
C PRO A 434 -8.95 5.15 16.34
N LEU A 435 -10.09 5.81 16.08
CA LEU A 435 -10.20 6.88 15.08
C LEU A 435 -9.26 8.07 15.39
N GLU A 436 -9.17 8.45 16.66
CA GLU A 436 -8.31 9.56 17.10
C GLU A 436 -6.83 9.22 16.92
N ILE A 437 -6.43 7.97 17.18
CA ILE A 437 -5.07 7.48 16.91
C ILE A 437 -4.74 7.66 15.43
N VAL A 438 -5.64 7.27 14.52
CA VAL A 438 -5.41 7.42 13.08
C VAL A 438 -5.33 8.87 12.65
N LYS A 439 -6.27 9.71 13.11
CA LYS A 439 -6.27 11.14 12.79
C LYS A 439 -4.96 11.80 13.21
N ARG A 440 -4.43 11.47 14.39
CA ARG A 440 -3.14 11.98 14.86
C ARG A 440 -1.95 11.44 14.08
N ILE A 441 -1.94 10.16 13.73
CA ILE A 441 -0.90 9.55 12.89
C ILE A 441 -0.83 10.26 11.54
N VAL A 442 -1.97 10.41 10.85
CA VAL A 442 -2.10 11.13 9.57
C VAL A 442 -1.70 12.60 9.68
N ALA A 443 -2.04 13.27 10.78
CA ALA A 443 -1.67 14.66 10.97
C ALA A 443 -0.17 14.86 11.22
N ASN A 444 0.51 13.89 11.85
CA ASN A 444 1.83 14.13 12.45
C ASN A 444 2.98 13.32 11.85
N ILE A 445 2.76 12.23 11.11
CA ILE A 445 3.86 11.39 10.57
C ILE A 445 3.94 11.56 9.05
N TRP A 446 4.89 12.36 8.58
CA TRP A 446 5.00 12.78 7.18
C TRP A 446 6.20 12.16 6.47
N GLY A 447 6.09 11.96 5.15
CA GLY A 447 7.16 11.48 4.29
C GLY A 447 7.24 12.19 2.95
N PHE A 448 8.45 12.42 2.45
CA PHE A 448 8.68 12.91 1.07
C PHE A 448 9.64 11.99 0.34
N ASP A 449 9.40 11.79 -0.95
CA ASP A 449 10.37 11.16 -1.85
C ASP A 449 10.19 11.70 -3.28
N LEU A 450 11.25 11.67 -4.07
CA LEU A 450 11.26 12.09 -5.47
C LEU A 450 10.98 10.94 -6.45
N ASN A 451 11.11 9.69 -5.99
CA ASN A 451 10.84 8.52 -6.80
C ASN A 451 9.33 8.17 -6.71
N PRO A 452 8.57 8.25 -7.82
CA PRO A 452 7.13 7.96 -7.81
C PRO A 452 6.82 6.53 -7.36
N LEU A 453 7.71 5.57 -7.66
CA LEU A 453 7.53 4.18 -7.23
C LEU A 453 7.70 4.03 -5.72
N ALA A 454 8.67 4.73 -5.14
CA ALA A 454 8.92 4.75 -3.70
C ALA A 454 7.73 5.33 -2.93
N VAL A 455 7.13 6.41 -3.44
CA VAL A 455 5.92 7.03 -2.87
C VAL A 455 4.74 6.07 -2.84
N ILE A 456 4.46 5.35 -3.94
CA ILE A 456 3.39 4.33 -3.97
C ILE A 456 3.69 3.21 -2.96
N ALA A 457 4.93 2.74 -2.89
CA ALA A 457 5.34 1.71 -1.92
C ALA A 457 5.20 2.19 -0.47
N ALA A 458 5.61 3.43 -0.17
CA ALA A 458 5.51 4.03 1.15
C ALA A 458 4.05 4.24 1.56
N ARG A 459 3.17 4.71 0.66
CA ARG A 459 1.72 4.82 0.91
C ARG A 459 1.10 3.45 1.19
N THR A 460 1.49 2.42 0.43
CA THR A 460 1.04 1.04 0.65
C THR A 460 1.50 0.51 2.02
N ASN A 461 2.77 0.71 2.36
CA ASN A 461 3.32 0.33 3.66
C ASN A 461 2.71 1.12 4.82
N TYR A 462 2.35 2.39 4.60
CA TYR A 462 1.63 3.22 5.57
C TYR A 462 0.26 2.60 5.87
N LEU A 463 -0.50 2.20 4.84
CA LEU A 463 -1.78 1.51 5.01
C LEU A 463 -1.61 0.18 5.76
N PHE A 464 -0.58 -0.61 5.43
CA PHE A 464 -0.28 -1.84 6.16
C PHE A 464 0.09 -1.59 7.62
N ALA A 465 0.84 -0.52 7.91
CA ALA A 465 1.21 -0.14 9.27
C ALA A 465 0.00 0.32 10.11
N LEU A 466 -0.96 1.02 9.49
CA LEU A 466 -2.23 1.35 10.12
C LEU A 466 -3.01 0.07 10.46
N GLY A 467 -3.03 -0.93 9.56
CA GLY A 467 -3.67 -2.23 9.78
C GLY A 467 -5.16 -2.09 10.01
N ASP A 468 -5.70 -2.72 11.06
CA ASP A 468 -7.15 -2.70 11.32
C ASP A 468 -7.73 -1.31 11.59
N LEU A 469 -6.89 -0.35 12.00
CA LEU A 469 -7.31 1.03 12.24
C LEU A 469 -7.82 1.73 10.97
N VAL A 470 -7.40 1.29 9.78
CA VAL A 470 -7.94 1.80 8.52
C VAL A 470 -9.45 1.62 8.48
N ASN A 471 -9.97 0.52 9.04
CA ASN A 471 -11.39 0.21 9.02
C ASN A 471 -12.26 1.18 9.85
N GLU A 472 -11.68 1.86 10.82
CA GLU A 472 -12.39 2.86 11.63
C GLU A 472 -12.72 4.11 10.80
N ILE A 473 -11.85 4.45 9.85
CA ILE A 473 -12.11 5.51 8.87
C ILE A 473 -13.26 5.07 7.95
N LEU A 474 -13.16 3.85 7.42
CA LEU A 474 -14.13 3.27 6.47
C LEU A 474 -15.54 3.23 7.04
N THR A 475 -15.68 2.70 8.25
CA THR A 475 -16.99 2.47 8.88
C THR A 475 -17.71 3.77 9.22
N ARG A 476 -16.97 4.86 9.45
CA ARG A 476 -17.52 6.17 9.82
C ARG A 476 -17.67 7.13 8.65
N GLY A 477 -17.26 6.74 7.45
CA GLY A 477 -17.33 7.57 6.24
C GLY A 477 -16.39 8.78 6.28
N GLU A 478 -15.34 8.73 7.11
CA GLU A 478 -14.32 9.78 7.19
C GLU A 478 -13.36 9.68 5.99
N GLN A 479 -12.73 10.79 5.63
CA GLN A 479 -11.71 10.82 4.58
C GLN A 479 -10.33 11.15 5.16
N ILE A 480 -9.31 10.47 4.66
CA ILE A 480 -7.91 10.70 4.99
C ILE A 480 -7.05 10.86 3.74
N GLU A 481 -6.05 11.72 3.89
CA GLU A 481 -4.95 11.88 2.97
C GLU A 481 -3.70 11.27 3.63
N ILE A 482 -3.08 10.27 3.01
CA ILE A 482 -1.82 9.69 3.50
C ILE A 482 -0.72 10.75 3.31
N PRO A 483 -0.05 11.22 4.38
CA PRO A 483 0.89 12.34 4.34
C PRO A 483 2.26 11.95 3.75
N ILE A 484 2.25 11.27 2.60
CA ILE A 484 3.42 10.87 1.83
C ILE A 484 3.28 11.47 0.44
N TYR A 485 4.26 12.27 0.03
CA TYR A 485 4.17 13.07 -1.19
C TYR A 485 5.37 12.90 -2.12
N LEU A 486 5.08 12.95 -3.42
CA LEU A 486 6.08 13.00 -4.48
C LEU A 486 6.67 14.42 -4.57
N ALA A 487 7.70 14.68 -3.79
CA ALA A 487 8.21 16.03 -3.59
C ALA A 487 9.72 16.06 -3.33
N ASP A 488 10.34 17.18 -3.73
CA ASP A 488 11.71 17.49 -3.36
C ASP A 488 11.72 18.17 -1.98
N SER A 489 12.40 17.57 -1.00
CA SER A 489 12.54 18.12 0.35
C SER A 489 13.63 19.19 0.48
N VAL A 490 14.51 19.34 -0.52
CA VAL A 490 15.62 20.29 -0.58
C VAL A 490 15.22 21.57 -1.30
N LEU A 491 14.55 21.46 -2.45
CA LEU A 491 14.14 22.61 -3.24
C LEU A 491 12.93 23.31 -2.61
N TRP A 492 13.23 24.23 -1.69
CA TRP A 492 12.27 25.12 -1.04
C TRP A 492 12.08 26.43 -1.83
N PRO A 493 10.88 26.76 -2.35
CA PRO A 493 10.69 27.94 -3.21
C PRO A 493 10.88 29.32 -2.56
N GLU A 494 11.12 29.43 -1.26
CA GLU A 494 11.04 30.72 -0.53
C GLU A 494 12.32 31.19 0.17
N GLN A 495 13.40 30.41 0.22
CA GLN A 495 14.63 30.78 0.95
C GLN A 495 15.88 30.77 0.07
N LEU A 496 15.80 31.40 -1.10
CA LEU A 496 16.98 31.91 -1.80
C LEU A 496 17.11 33.41 -1.51
N GLY A 497 17.59 33.71 -0.30
CA GLY A 497 18.01 35.05 0.09
C GLY A 497 19.30 35.42 -0.65
N GLY A 498 19.16 36.05 -1.81
CA GLY A 498 20.30 36.62 -2.54
C GLY A 498 20.21 36.39 -4.04
N GLN A 499 19.85 37.45 -4.75
CA GLN A 499 20.10 37.71 -6.18
C GLN A 499 20.37 36.46 -7.07
N LEU A 500 19.32 35.95 -7.71
CA LEU A 500 19.18 35.81 -9.18
C LEU A 500 18.05 34.83 -9.54
N THR A 501 17.01 35.39 -10.18
CA THR A 501 16.17 34.76 -11.23
C THR A 501 15.64 33.33 -11.01
N LEU A 502 14.82 33.13 -9.99
CA LEU A 502 13.55 32.42 -10.13
C LEU A 502 12.48 33.48 -9.84
N GLY A 503 11.85 34.01 -10.88
CA GLY A 503 11.03 35.22 -10.79
C GLY A 503 10.06 35.19 -9.62
N LEU A 504 10.16 36.21 -8.75
CA LEU A 504 9.06 36.72 -7.95
C LEU A 504 7.99 37.31 -8.90
N GLU A 505 7.40 36.47 -9.76
CA GLU A 505 6.36 36.87 -10.71
C GLU A 505 4.98 36.58 -10.12
N GLY A 506 4.49 37.52 -9.30
CA GLY A 506 3.06 37.66 -9.03
C GLY A 506 2.35 36.52 -8.30
N ASP A 507 1.10 36.32 -8.69
CA ASP A 507 0.10 35.47 -8.03
C ASP A 507 0.19 33.98 -8.44
N VAL A 508 1.34 33.53 -8.97
CA VAL A 508 1.62 32.16 -9.43
C VAL A 508 2.96 31.58 -8.93
N ARG A 509 3.09 30.25 -8.98
CA ARG A 509 4.34 29.48 -8.78
C ARG A 509 4.68 28.71 -10.06
N LYS A 510 5.96 28.76 -10.46
CA LYS A 510 6.45 28.08 -11.67
C LYS A 510 6.92 26.67 -11.32
N ILE A 511 6.40 25.66 -12.02
CA ILE A 511 6.82 24.25 -11.88
C ILE A 511 7.21 23.71 -13.25
N LYS A 512 8.45 23.24 -13.38
CA LYS A 512 8.98 22.65 -14.63
C LYS A 512 8.68 21.15 -14.67
N THR A 513 8.07 20.70 -15.77
CA THR A 513 7.89 19.27 -16.09
C THR A 513 8.49 18.95 -17.46
N SER A 514 8.43 17.69 -17.89
CA SER A 514 8.85 17.24 -19.21
C SER A 514 7.95 17.74 -20.34
N VAL A 515 6.70 18.13 -20.04
CA VAL A 515 5.76 18.62 -21.04
C VAL A 515 5.81 20.14 -21.22
N LYS A 516 5.84 20.90 -20.12
CA LYS A 516 5.86 22.37 -20.13
C LYS A 516 6.20 22.92 -18.74
N GLU A 517 6.31 24.24 -18.66
CA GLU A 517 6.26 24.96 -17.38
C GLU A 517 4.80 25.27 -17.02
N PHE A 518 4.41 24.93 -15.79
CA PHE A 518 3.10 25.25 -15.23
C PHE A 518 3.18 26.46 -14.32
N PHE A 519 2.15 27.30 -14.36
CA PHE A 519 2.00 28.47 -13.51
C PHE A 519 0.86 28.22 -12.53
N VAL A 520 1.16 27.60 -11.39
CA VAL A 520 0.17 27.21 -10.39
C VAL A 520 -0.23 28.45 -9.56
N PRO A 521 -1.52 28.80 -9.47
CA PRO A 521 -2.01 29.91 -8.65
C PRO A 521 -1.61 29.79 -7.17
N ARG A 522 -1.07 30.87 -6.60
CA ARG A 522 -0.61 30.91 -5.19
C ARG A 522 -1.74 30.74 -4.18
N ILE A 523 -2.97 31.11 -4.54
CA ILE A 523 -4.17 30.90 -3.72
C ILE A 523 -4.36 29.43 -3.29
N TRP A 524 -3.88 28.47 -4.09
CA TRP A 524 -3.99 27.04 -3.77
C TRP A 524 -2.83 26.47 -2.96
N ILE A 525 -1.74 27.23 -2.82
CA ILE A 525 -0.46 26.80 -2.22
C ILE A 525 -0.18 27.56 -0.92
N ASP A 526 -0.27 28.90 -0.96
CA ASP A 526 0.31 29.79 0.04
C ASP A 526 -0.75 30.35 1.00
N GLU A 527 -1.89 30.81 0.50
CA GLU A 527 -2.73 31.74 1.27
C GLU A 527 -3.74 31.08 2.22
N PHE A 528 -4.38 29.95 1.85
CA PHE A 528 -5.51 29.43 2.64
C PHE A 528 -5.67 27.91 2.52
N LYS A 529 -5.15 27.14 3.48
CA LYS A 529 -5.30 25.67 3.56
C LYS A 529 -4.79 24.94 2.30
N TRP A 530 -4.53 23.65 2.42
CA TRP A 530 -4.12 22.76 1.34
C TRP A 530 -5.27 22.56 0.33
N ARG A 531 -5.55 23.56 -0.51
CA ARG A 531 -6.73 23.62 -1.40
C ARG A 531 -6.46 23.12 -2.81
N MET A 532 -5.20 22.86 -3.17
CA MET A 532 -4.86 22.34 -4.48
C MET A 532 -5.50 20.97 -4.76
N GLY A 533 -5.76 20.15 -3.73
CA GLY A 533 -6.51 18.91 -3.88
C GLY A 533 -7.94 19.14 -4.40
N GLU A 534 -8.68 20.05 -3.74
CA GLU A 534 -10.04 20.43 -4.14
C GLU A 534 -10.07 21.04 -5.55
N ALA A 535 -9.07 21.87 -5.88
CA ALA A 535 -8.95 22.47 -7.21
C ALA A 535 -8.67 21.40 -8.28
N ALA A 536 -7.78 20.44 -8.00
CA ALA A 536 -7.42 19.39 -8.94
C ALA A 536 -8.63 18.52 -9.33
N GLU A 537 -9.51 18.19 -8.38
CA GLU A 537 -10.72 17.41 -8.66
C GLU A 537 -11.66 18.12 -9.64
N ILE A 538 -11.93 19.41 -9.41
CA ILE A 538 -12.80 20.21 -10.29
C ILE A 538 -12.15 20.39 -11.66
N ILE A 539 -10.85 20.72 -11.70
CA ILE A 539 -10.11 20.91 -12.95
C ILE A 539 -10.13 19.64 -13.79
N GLU A 540 -9.83 18.48 -13.21
CA GLU A 540 -9.80 17.22 -13.94
C GLU A 540 -11.18 16.83 -14.49
N ARG A 541 -12.24 17.03 -13.70
CA ARG A 541 -13.62 16.78 -14.14
C ARG A 541 -13.98 17.67 -15.32
N ASP A 542 -13.77 18.98 -15.19
CA ASP A 542 -14.18 19.96 -16.18
C ASP A 542 -13.34 19.86 -17.46
N VAL A 543 -12.04 19.58 -17.33
CA VAL A 543 -11.15 19.34 -18.47
C VAL A 543 -11.57 18.11 -19.26
N LYS A 544 -11.89 16.99 -18.59
CA LYS A 544 -12.40 15.77 -19.26
C LYS A 544 -13.70 16.03 -20.03
N LEU A 545 -14.54 16.91 -19.51
CA LEU A 545 -15.78 17.35 -20.16
C LEU A 545 -15.56 18.48 -21.18
N GLN A 546 -14.31 18.91 -21.39
CA GLN A 546 -13.91 20.03 -22.26
C GLN A 546 -14.69 21.33 -21.98
N VAL A 547 -14.99 21.60 -20.71
CA VAL A 547 -15.72 22.79 -20.28
C VAL A 547 -14.93 24.05 -20.64
N ASP A 548 -15.63 25.08 -21.12
CA ASP A 548 -15.03 26.37 -21.46
C ASP A 548 -14.33 27.01 -20.24
N PRO A 549 -13.13 27.59 -20.39
CA PRO A 549 -12.40 28.20 -19.28
C PRO A 549 -13.18 29.24 -18.45
N GLU A 550 -14.11 29.99 -19.04
CA GLU A 550 -14.95 30.94 -18.29
C GLU A 550 -15.95 30.22 -17.39
N ILE A 551 -16.49 29.09 -17.84
CA ILE A 551 -17.43 28.29 -17.06
C ILE A 551 -16.69 27.55 -15.94
N ALA A 552 -15.53 26.95 -16.24
CA ALA A 552 -14.70 26.30 -15.24
C ALA A 552 -14.26 27.28 -14.13
N LEU A 553 -13.90 28.52 -14.50
CA LEU A 553 -13.62 29.58 -13.54
C LEU A 553 -14.83 29.88 -12.63
N LYS A 554 -16.06 29.86 -13.16
CA LYS A 554 -17.28 30.01 -12.33
C LYS A 554 -17.43 28.87 -11.32
N HIS A 555 -17.26 27.62 -11.74
CA HIS A 555 -17.29 26.48 -10.82
C HIS A 555 -16.25 26.63 -9.69
N LEU A 556 -15.03 27.05 -10.01
CA LEU A 556 -13.96 27.30 -9.03
C LEU A 556 -14.29 28.48 -8.10
N LYS A 557 -14.96 29.54 -8.59
CA LYS A 557 -15.43 30.66 -7.76
C LYS A 557 -16.52 30.23 -6.78
N GLU A 558 -17.47 29.41 -7.22
CA GLU A 558 -18.60 28.95 -6.40
C GLU A 558 -18.16 28.20 -5.14
N VAL A 559 -17.04 27.47 -5.22
CA VAL A 559 -16.45 26.76 -4.08
C VAL A 559 -15.34 27.54 -3.36
N GLY A 560 -15.11 28.80 -3.74
CA GLY A 560 -14.10 29.66 -3.10
C GLY A 560 -12.65 29.28 -3.41
N LEU A 561 -12.41 28.66 -4.56
CA LEU A 561 -11.08 28.34 -5.10
C LEU A 561 -10.57 29.37 -6.11
N ALA A 562 -11.35 30.39 -6.42
CA ALA A 562 -10.94 31.53 -7.22
C ALA A 562 -11.58 32.82 -6.68
N PHE A 563 -10.78 33.88 -6.55
CA PHE A 563 -11.23 35.23 -6.16
C PHE A 563 -10.79 36.24 -7.22
N HIS A 564 -11.40 37.43 -7.23
CA HIS A 564 -11.13 38.50 -8.22
C HIS A 564 -9.65 38.74 -8.51
N ARG A 565 -8.79 38.67 -7.49
CA ARG A 565 -7.34 38.84 -7.64
C ARG A 565 -6.66 37.74 -8.46
N TYR A 566 -7.12 36.49 -8.35
CA TYR A 566 -6.49 35.29 -8.91
C TYR A 566 -7.20 34.74 -10.17
N GLU A 567 -8.21 35.44 -10.69
CA GLU A 567 -9.06 34.90 -11.75
C GLU A 567 -8.29 34.57 -13.02
N ASN A 568 -7.36 35.44 -13.41
CA ASN A 568 -6.57 35.26 -14.62
C ASN A 568 -5.63 34.07 -14.47
N GLU A 569 -4.99 33.94 -13.32
CA GLU A 569 -4.04 32.89 -12.99
C GLU A 569 -4.73 31.54 -12.94
N VAL A 570 -5.87 31.46 -12.25
CA VAL A 570 -6.70 30.25 -12.17
C VAL A 570 -7.18 29.81 -13.56
N LYS A 571 -7.71 30.76 -14.35
CA LYS A 571 -8.17 30.49 -15.71
C LYS A 571 -7.03 30.05 -16.63
N ASN A 572 -5.87 30.70 -16.53
CA ASN A 572 -4.70 30.34 -17.31
C ASN A 572 -4.21 28.93 -16.94
N PHE A 573 -4.15 28.59 -15.66
CA PHE A 573 -3.78 27.25 -15.22
C PHE A 573 -4.76 26.20 -15.74
N TYR A 574 -6.08 26.42 -15.61
CA TYR A 574 -7.09 25.54 -16.18
C TYR A 574 -6.87 25.34 -17.70
N LYS A 575 -6.61 26.43 -18.43
CA LYS A 575 -6.29 26.36 -19.86
C LYS A 575 -5.04 25.54 -20.15
N GLN A 576 -3.97 25.66 -19.34
CA GLN A 576 -2.76 24.85 -19.52
C GLN A 576 -3.04 23.34 -19.44
N ILE A 577 -3.95 22.93 -18.54
CA ILE A 577 -4.38 21.53 -18.37
C ILE A 577 -5.34 21.11 -19.50
N LEU A 578 -6.30 21.97 -19.87
CA LEU A 578 -7.21 21.74 -20.99
C LEU A 578 -6.49 21.56 -22.32
N ASP A 579 -5.43 22.35 -22.57
CA ASP A 579 -4.61 22.22 -23.76
C ASP A 579 -3.89 20.86 -23.79
N LEU A 580 -3.42 20.36 -22.63
CA LEU A 580 -2.85 19.02 -22.56
C LEU A 580 -3.88 17.92 -22.83
N GLU A 581 -5.13 18.09 -22.41
CA GLU A 581 -6.21 17.14 -22.72
C GLU A 581 -6.47 17.07 -24.23
N LYS A 582 -6.53 18.23 -24.88
CA LYS A 582 -6.69 18.33 -26.34
C LYS A 582 -5.51 17.72 -27.09
N GLU A 583 -4.30 17.87 -26.54
CA GLU A 583 -3.07 17.26 -27.07
C GLU A 583 -2.91 15.77 -26.71
N ARG A 584 -3.84 15.18 -25.94
CA ARG A 584 -3.75 13.81 -25.41
C ARG A 584 -2.50 13.54 -24.57
N LYS A 585 -2.08 14.55 -23.82
CA LYS A 585 -0.95 14.51 -22.88
C LYS A 585 -1.40 14.62 -21.44
N ASN A 586 -2.70 14.78 -21.17
CA ASN A 586 -3.24 14.94 -19.83
C ASN A 586 -3.72 13.61 -19.21
N GLY A 587 -3.88 13.60 -17.90
CA GLY A 587 -4.42 12.45 -17.17
C GLY A 587 -4.10 12.46 -15.68
N ILE A 588 -3.03 13.18 -15.29
CA ILE A 588 -2.52 13.19 -13.90
C ILE A 588 -2.00 14.56 -13.42
N TRP A 589 -1.91 15.56 -14.29
CA TRP A 589 -1.10 16.77 -14.02
C TRP A 589 -1.61 17.61 -12.86
N ALA A 590 -2.94 17.77 -12.71
CA ALA A 590 -3.47 18.57 -11.61
C ALA A 590 -3.13 17.96 -10.24
N ARG A 591 -3.35 16.65 -10.07
CA ARG A 591 -2.92 15.91 -8.86
C ARG A 591 -1.40 15.82 -8.71
N PHE A 592 -0.66 15.66 -9.80
CA PHE A 592 0.80 15.62 -9.75
C PHE A 592 1.39 16.95 -9.23
N LEU A 593 0.88 18.08 -9.73
CA LEU A 593 1.36 19.42 -9.35
C LEU A 593 1.03 19.79 -7.90
N LYS A 594 -0.03 19.21 -7.33
CA LYS A 594 -0.33 19.30 -5.89
C LYS A 594 0.87 18.86 -5.03
N ASN A 595 1.53 17.76 -5.39
CA ASN A 595 2.60 17.17 -4.58
C ASN A 595 3.80 18.10 -4.38
N PHE A 596 4.12 18.96 -5.36
CA PHE A 596 5.23 19.92 -5.26
C PHE A 596 5.04 20.95 -4.14
N SER A 597 3.80 21.20 -3.72
CA SER A 597 3.50 22.11 -2.63
C SER A 597 3.61 21.46 -1.24
N ALA A 598 3.73 20.13 -1.17
CA ALA A 598 3.70 19.38 0.09
C ALA A 598 4.75 19.84 1.12
N PRO A 599 6.02 20.05 0.74
CA PRO A 599 7.03 20.53 1.68
C PRO A 599 6.66 21.89 2.27
N ILE A 600 6.13 22.81 1.44
CA ILE A 600 5.74 24.17 1.87
C ILE A 600 4.68 24.11 2.96
N VAL A 601 3.62 23.34 2.71
CA VAL A 601 2.50 23.22 3.65
C VAL A 601 2.91 22.46 4.90
N ALA A 602 3.70 21.40 4.75
CA ALA A 602 4.24 20.65 5.86
C ALA A 602 5.13 21.53 6.76
N GLY A 603 6.00 22.37 6.19
CA GLY A 603 6.94 23.21 6.94
C GLY A 603 6.34 24.47 7.57
N ARG A 604 5.03 24.72 7.44
CA ARG A 604 4.34 25.84 8.11
C ARG A 604 4.42 25.75 9.64
N GLU A 605 4.48 24.54 10.16
CA GLU A 605 4.79 24.30 11.57
C GLU A 605 6.02 23.40 11.66
N LYS A 606 6.75 23.52 12.77
CA LYS A 606 7.99 22.78 12.96
C LYS A 606 7.71 21.30 13.19
N PHE A 607 8.57 20.47 12.62
CA PHE A 607 8.65 19.05 12.97
C PHE A 607 9.48 18.89 14.25
N ASP A 608 9.01 18.07 15.18
CA ASP A 608 9.73 17.71 16.40
C ASP A 608 10.88 16.74 16.09
N PHE A 609 10.70 15.89 15.09
CA PHE A 609 11.69 14.92 14.64
C PHE A 609 11.83 14.95 13.11
N VAL A 610 13.06 15.00 12.64
CA VAL A 610 13.42 14.79 11.22
C VAL A 610 14.39 13.62 11.18
N VAL A 611 13.93 12.46 10.70
CA VAL A 611 14.68 11.20 10.75
C VAL A 611 14.51 10.47 9.43
N GLY A 612 15.61 10.12 8.80
CA GLY A 612 15.63 9.38 7.54
C GLY A 612 17.01 8.85 7.21
N ASN A 613 17.13 8.16 6.09
CA ASN A 613 18.40 7.72 5.51
C ASN A 613 18.53 8.36 4.12
N PRO A 614 18.92 9.65 4.05
CA PRO A 614 18.95 10.36 2.78
C PRO A 614 19.94 9.73 1.81
N PRO A 615 19.70 9.85 0.49
CA PRO A 615 20.62 9.32 -0.52
C PRO A 615 21.99 9.98 -0.41
N TRP A 616 23.04 9.24 -0.77
CA TRP A 616 24.39 9.79 -0.86
C TRP A 616 24.53 10.66 -2.10
N ILE A 617 24.32 11.98 -1.94
CA ILE A 617 24.39 12.95 -3.03
C ILE A 617 25.81 13.51 -3.15
N ARG A 618 26.45 13.31 -4.31
CA ARG A 618 27.68 14.02 -4.69
C ARG A 618 27.37 15.08 -5.72
N TRP A 619 27.95 16.27 -5.57
CA TRP A 619 27.76 17.38 -6.51
C TRP A 619 27.95 16.97 -7.97
N GLY A 620 29.03 16.24 -8.28
CA GLY A 620 29.34 15.80 -9.65
C GLY A 620 28.40 14.73 -10.22
N TYR A 621 27.51 14.14 -9.41
CA TYR A 621 26.54 13.15 -9.89
C TYR A 621 25.17 13.78 -10.18
N LEU A 622 24.89 14.96 -9.61
CA LEU A 622 23.65 15.68 -9.85
C LEU A 622 23.54 16.15 -11.31
N SER A 623 22.33 16.12 -11.84
CA SER A 623 22.04 16.69 -13.16
C SER A 623 22.43 18.17 -13.21
N GLU A 624 22.81 18.65 -14.39
CA GLU A 624 23.23 20.04 -14.57
C GLU A 624 22.13 21.04 -14.14
N ASP A 625 20.88 20.77 -14.52
CA ASP A 625 19.71 21.56 -14.12
C ASP A 625 19.56 21.62 -12.59
N TYR A 626 19.73 20.48 -11.90
CA TYR A 626 19.60 20.43 -10.45
C TYR A 626 20.75 21.13 -9.73
N ARG A 627 21.98 20.98 -10.23
CA ARG A 627 23.14 21.74 -9.75
C ARG A 627 22.89 23.25 -9.86
N LYS A 628 22.42 23.73 -11.01
CA LYS A 628 22.09 25.14 -11.19
C LYS A 628 21.02 25.61 -10.21
N ALA A 629 19.97 24.82 -10.01
CA ALA A 629 18.88 25.15 -9.10
C ALA A 629 19.30 25.19 -7.62
N THR A 630 20.23 24.32 -7.20
CA THR A 630 20.64 24.18 -5.79
C THR A 630 21.98 24.86 -5.47
N PHE A 631 22.68 25.43 -6.44
CA PHE A 631 24.03 25.99 -6.26
C PHE A 631 24.14 26.97 -5.09
N ASN A 632 23.23 27.94 -5.02
CA ASN A 632 23.22 28.94 -3.96
C ASN A 632 23.00 28.32 -2.57
N LEU A 633 22.14 27.30 -2.45
CA LEU A 633 21.94 26.57 -1.20
C LEU A 633 23.24 25.87 -0.77
N TRP A 634 23.95 25.21 -1.70
CA TRP A 634 25.22 24.56 -1.41
C TRP A 634 26.30 25.54 -0.93
N VAL A 635 26.32 26.76 -1.49
CA VAL A 635 27.21 27.84 -1.05
C VAL A 635 26.81 28.33 0.34
N GLU A 636 25.52 28.62 0.57
CA GLU A 636 24.99 29.14 1.83
C GLU A 636 25.25 28.19 3.01
N TYR A 637 25.02 26.89 2.82
CA TYR A 637 25.27 25.86 3.82
C TYR A 637 26.75 25.42 3.90
N GLY A 638 27.65 26.00 3.10
CA GLY A 638 29.08 25.72 3.13
C GLY A 638 29.44 24.29 2.75
N LEU A 639 28.70 23.68 1.82
CA LEU A 639 28.85 22.28 1.40
C LEU A 639 29.99 22.05 0.41
N PHE A 640 30.56 23.12 -0.16
CA PHE A 640 31.76 23.00 -0.98
C PHE A 640 33.02 22.89 -0.12
N PRO A 641 34.03 22.09 -0.55
CA PRO A 641 35.31 22.04 0.13
C PRO A 641 35.87 23.45 0.26
N LYS A 642 36.24 23.86 1.49
CA LYS A 642 37.06 25.06 1.68
C LYS A 642 38.39 24.78 0.98
N THR A 643 38.69 25.51 -0.10
CA THR A 643 40.00 25.49 -0.72
C THR A 643 41.03 25.80 0.36
N GLN A 644 41.93 24.84 0.64
CA GLN A 644 43.14 25.14 1.41
C GLN A 644 43.92 26.16 0.57
N GLY A 645 44.02 27.37 1.09
CA GLY A 645 44.78 28.47 0.48
C GLY A 645 46.27 28.24 0.50
#